data_AF-A0A1X7U2J0-F1
#
_entry.id   AF-A0A1X7U2J0-F1
#
_cell.length_a   1.000
_cell.length_b   1.000
_cell.length_c   1.000
_cell.angle_alpha   90.00
_cell.angle_beta   90.00
_cell.angle_gamma   90.00
#
_symmetry.space_group_name_H-M   'P 1'
#
loop_
_entity.id
_entity.type
_entity.pdbx_description
1 polymer ?
#
loop_
_entity_poly.entity_id
_entity_poly.type
_entity_poly.pdbx_seq_one_letter_code
_entity_poly.pdbx_strand_id
1 'polypeptide(L)'
;MINEIRVICEKCSNMVSLELLTQDCSSHEKAASKKIESNNKMAIRVVSQLIKDSDSSTITLSTGGRPISIARVTNTGVSTGISSRVTKRRRSNEISTIREMLSASDANAQLIDELKLIPEEEKESILKQLNFTIYVPPEENLAMKADLSLPSRKLRLMKRLNQLTWHDGLIPANEIWLKLGGDKGGSSVKISFQIVNTVKPNSVENSCVFCLFEAPDSVFNLHLALDQYYSCVSSLQKAKWKEYSIRVFMSGDYEFLCNIYGISGASGRHCCLWCTITNEELKIPRTTRQQGTITPRSLATLSQKYSEFEADGSNLKKAKMHDNVIGKVFFDIPLSQVCPPGLHITLGIFQRLFNLLEEECHQLDLSITEPCTTNSGMSFRDYLQAKSTITVTEQEQSVLTAELNQAQQILALLLLNSPNPQHDIRVQNVTRLIHSHSTKISTNNHTIVQNKRIVKQGFEREDGIFVKSLERAMASFHVERQVYHGGSFVGNHIHRALKPENIKTMCNSVIATATSLNNSALQSKADEINDKFMDAFNLFAQCHTIYDSNTLLSNAKINELETAIDAFLRFYRESFTATVLPKMHMLEDHLVPWVKRWKVGCGCMGEQGAESLHAMFNNVERAYNNIVDRIERLSVLLQNHHFKLLPANKSLEPPPLKKRPTKPRD
;
A
#
# COMPACT_ATOMS: atom_id res chain seq x y z
N MET A 1 43.17 24.23 20.99
CA MET A 1 43.65 25.60 20.72
C MET A 1 42.47 26.53 20.84
N ILE A 2 42.54 27.39 21.84
CA ILE A 2 41.56 28.41 22.20
C ILE A 2 41.69 29.53 21.16
N ASN A 3 40.69 29.74 20.30
CA ASN A 3 40.58 30.88 19.38
C ASN A 3 39.10 31.02 18.96
N GLU A 4 38.31 32.06 19.20
CA GLU A 4 38.46 33.28 20.00
C GLU A 4 37.07 33.63 20.57
N ILE A 5 37.01 33.60 21.89
CA ILE A 5 36.00 34.05 22.85
C ILE A 5 35.57 35.51 22.50
N ARG A 6 34.42 36.10 22.83
CA ARG A 6 33.04 35.80 23.29
C ARG A 6 32.71 36.99 24.16
N VAL A 7 31.54 37.62 24.01
CA VAL A 7 31.00 38.59 25.00
C VAL A 7 29.56 39.03 24.63
N ILE A 8 29.02 40.05 25.30
CA ILE A 8 27.65 40.01 25.81
C ILE A 8 26.59 40.66 24.88
N CYS A 9 25.65 39.89 24.32
CA CYS A 9 24.42 40.40 23.71
C CYS A 9 23.29 40.56 24.73
N GLU A 10 23.31 41.62 25.54
CA GLU A 10 22.35 41.79 26.67
C GLU A 10 21.05 42.53 26.31
N LYS A 11 20.79 42.57 25.03
CA LYS A 11 19.79 43.35 24.33
C LYS A 11 20.13 42.93 22.87
N CYS A 12 20.73 43.67 21.93
CA CYS A 12 20.92 45.08 21.92
C CYS A 12 21.92 45.61 22.99
N SER A 13 22.82 44.76 23.51
CA SER A 13 24.04 45.18 24.23
C SER A 13 25.29 44.40 23.78
N ASN A 14 25.13 43.69 22.64
CA ASN A 14 26.06 42.90 21.81
C ASN A 14 27.53 42.89 22.20
N MET A 15 28.08 41.69 22.39
CA MET A 15 29.49 41.45 22.09
C MET A 15 29.76 39.98 21.70
N VAL A 16 28.88 39.39 20.90
CA VAL A 16 29.14 38.12 20.20
C VAL A 16 30.50 38.13 19.52
N SER A 17 31.25 37.06 19.36
CA SER A 17 31.42 35.82 20.09
C SER A 17 31.27 34.32 19.75
N LEU A 18 31.33 33.87 18.50
CA LEU A 18 31.62 34.68 17.31
C LEU A 18 30.63 34.44 16.21
N GLU A 19 30.23 33.19 16.08
CA GLU A 19 29.73 32.69 14.80
C GLU A 19 28.22 32.65 14.77
N LEU A 20 27.64 32.59 15.96
CA LEU A 20 26.23 32.59 16.22
C LEU A 20 26.06 33.17 17.63
N LEU A 21 24.99 33.90 17.86
CA LEU A 21 24.33 33.85 19.18
C LEU A 21 22.85 33.52 18.93
N THR A 22 22.66 32.63 17.94
CA THR A 22 21.43 32.08 17.32
C THR A 22 20.15 32.87 17.55
N GLN A 23 20.17 34.08 16.95
CA GLN A 23 19.09 34.72 16.18
C GLN A 23 17.70 34.83 16.83
N ASP A 24 17.57 35.84 17.68
CA ASP A 24 16.34 36.64 17.89
C ASP A 24 16.66 38.16 17.76
N CYS A 25 17.72 38.50 17.00
CA CYS A 25 18.21 39.87 16.84
C CYS A 25 18.54 40.18 15.37
N SER A 26 17.75 41.06 14.76
CA SER A 26 17.77 41.38 13.32
C SER A 26 19.10 41.91 12.79
N SER A 27 19.95 42.47 13.66
CA SER A 27 21.27 42.98 13.30
C SER A 27 22.32 41.88 13.10
N HIS A 28 22.17 40.72 13.76
CA HIS A 28 23.12 39.60 13.63
C HIS A 28 22.80 38.66 12.46
N GLU A 29 21.53 38.54 12.02
CA GLU A 29 21.15 37.81 10.80
C GLU A 29 21.84 38.37 9.55
N LYS A 30 21.81 39.69 9.37
CA LYS A 30 22.44 40.36 8.22
C LYS A 30 23.95 40.15 8.16
N ALA A 31 24.62 40.08 9.32
CA ALA A 31 26.05 39.83 9.41
C ALA A 31 26.41 38.39 9.05
N ALA A 32 25.60 37.42 9.50
CA ALA A 32 25.76 36.01 9.14
C ALA A 32 25.57 35.77 7.63
N SER A 33 24.55 36.40 7.00
CA SER A 33 24.34 36.31 5.56
C SER A 33 25.54 36.84 4.75
N LYS A 34 26.14 37.95 5.16
CA LYS A 34 27.35 38.50 4.50
C LYS A 34 28.57 37.58 4.66
N LYS A 35 28.75 36.93 5.82
CA LYS A 35 29.86 35.99 6.05
C LYS A 35 29.70 34.71 5.21
N ILE A 36 28.47 34.20 5.09
CA ILE A 36 28.13 33.08 4.20
C ILE A 36 28.43 33.43 2.72
N GLU A 37 28.04 34.64 2.28
CA GLU A 37 28.31 35.09 0.90
C GLU A 37 29.81 35.21 0.60
N SER A 38 30.61 35.68 1.57
CA SER A 38 32.07 35.76 1.44
C SER A 38 32.73 34.38 1.40
N ASN A 39 32.31 33.45 2.26
CA ASN A 39 32.81 32.07 2.28
C ASN A 39 32.47 31.33 0.97
N ASN A 40 31.28 31.55 0.42
CA ASN A 40 30.88 30.99 -0.88
C ASN A 40 31.77 31.53 -2.01
N LYS A 41 32.11 32.83 -2.03
CA LYS A 41 33.03 33.41 -3.03
C LYS A 41 34.44 32.83 -2.93
N MET A 42 34.92 32.56 -1.72
CA MET A 42 36.24 31.96 -1.50
C MET A 42 36.28 30.48 -1.89
N ALA A 43 35.24 29.71 -1.55
CA ALA A 43 35.09 28.32 -1.97
C ALA A 43 35.04 28.19 -3.51
N ILE A 44 34.29 29.06 -4.19
CA ILE A 44 34.24 29.10 -5.67
C ILE A 44 35.64 29.35 -6.27
N ARG A 45 36.44 30.25 -5.68
CA ARG A 45 37.81 30.52 -6.16
C ARG A 45 38.74 29.33 -5.96
N VAL A 46 38.68 28.66 -4.82
CA VAL A 46 39.50 27.47 -4.53
C VAL A 46 39.15 26.33 -5.47
N VAL A 47 37.86 26.03 -5.66
CA VAL A 47 37.40 25.01 -6.61
C VAL A 47 37.81 25.36 -8.04
N SER A 48 37.69 26.64 -8.44
CA SER A 48 38.10 27.10 -9.78
C SER A 48 39.61 26.98 -10.02
N GLN A 49 40.43 27.15 -8.99
CA GLN A 49 41.89 27.01 -9.08
C GLN A 49 42.30 25.53 -9.14
N LEU A 50 41.70 24.68 -8.29
CA LEU A 50 41.92 23.23 -8.33
C LEU A 50 41.57 22.66 -9.72
N ILE A 51 40.47 23.12 -10.33
CA ILE A 51 40.03 22.75 -11.69
C ILE A 51 41.01 23.20 -12.79
N LYS A 52 41.78 24.27 -12.56
CA LYS A 52 42.80 24.73 -13.52
C LYS A 52 44.10 23.93 -13.43
N ASP A 53 44.41 23.41 -12.25
CA ASP A 53 45.66 22.71 -11.96
C ASP A 53 45.56 21.19 -12.22
N SER A 54 44.38 20.68 -12.56
CA SER A 54 44.14 19.27 -12.95
C SER A 54 44.12 19.08 -14.46
N ASP A 55 44.87 18.10 -14.97
CA ASP A 55 44.84 17.69 -16.39
C ASP A 55 43.53 16.97 -16.81
N SER A 56 42.68 16.58 -15.84
CA SER A 56 41.39 15.94 -16.07
C SER A 56 40.22 16.93 -16.04
N SER A 57 39.16 16.65 -16.83
CA SER A 57 37.91 17.44 -16.86
C SER A 57 37.07 17.33 -15.57
N THR A 58 37.49 16.49 -14.63
CA THR A 58 36.83 16.20 -13.35
C THR A 58 37.81 16.16 -12.19
N ILE A 59 37.39 16.61 -11.01
CA ILE A 59 38.13 16.54 -9.75
C ILE A 59 37.26 15.87 -8.70
N THR A 60 37.82 14.92 -7.97
CA THR A 60 37.15 14.29 -6.83
C THR A 60 37.69 14.85 -5.53
N LEU A 61 36.84 15.51 -4.76
CA LEU A 61 37.16 16.07 -3.45
C LEU A 61 36.81 15.06 -2.36
N SER A 62 37.80 14.72 -1.54
CA SER A 62 37.59 13.94 -0.32
C SER A 62 36.87 14.78 0.72
N THR A 63 35.67 14.33 1.10
CA THR A 63 34.92 14.90 2.23
C THR A 63 34.99 13.92 3.40
N GLY A 64 34.60 14.33 4.62
CA GLY A 64 34.48 13.42 5.77
C GLY A 64 33.41 12.31 5.60
N GLY A 65 32.74 12.25 4.43
CA GLY A 65 31.79 11.23 4.02
C GLY A 65 32.06 10.76 2.57
N ARG A 66 31.01 10.60 1.76
CA ARG A 66 31.19 10.18 0.34
C ARG A 66 31.98 11.26 -0.44
N PRO A 67 33.00 10.88 -1.22
CA PRO A 67 33.74 11.82 -2.07
C PRO A 67 32.79 12.54 -3.04
N ILE A 68 33.01 13.83 -3.26
CA ILE A 68 32.23 14.63 -4.20
C ILE A 68 33.05 14.84 -5.46
N SER A 69 32.56 14.39 -6.61
CA SER A 69 33.19 14.61 -7.91
C SER A 69 32.59 15.83 -8.60
N ILE A 70 33.43 16.76 -9.03
CA ILE A 70 33.07 18.02 -9.68
C ILE A 70 33.66 18.02 -11.10
N ALA A 71 32.84 18.33 -12.10
CA ALA A 71 33.26 18.42 -13.49
C ALA A 71 33.28 19.87 -13.99
N ARG A 72 34.28 20.21 -14.81
CA ARG A 72 34.33 21.50 -15.50
C ARG A 72 33.44 21.44 -16.74
N VAL A 73 32.30 22.13 -16.68
CA VAL A 73 31.47 22.35 -17.87
C VAL A 73 31.98 23.60 -18.59
N THR A 74 32.38 23.46 -19.85
CA THR A 74 32.85 24.58 -20.67
C THR A 74 31.67 25.43 -21.13
N ASN A 75 31.56 26.66 -20.62
CA ASN A 75 30.56 27.61 -21.09
C ASN A 75 30.90 28.03 -22.53
N THR A 76 29.99 27.77 -23.46
CA THR A 76 30.21 28.06 -24.88
C THR A 76 29.71 29.45 -25.22
N GLY A 77 30.56 30.27 -25.84
CA GLY A 77 30.20 31.64 -26.26
C GLY A 77 29.16 31.73 -27.38
N VAL A 78 28.80 30.62 -28.02
CA VAL A 78 27.78 30.55 -29.08
C VAL A 78 26.73 29.52 -28.70
N SER A 79 25.46 29.93 -28.72
CA SER A 79 24.33 29.09 -28.33
C SER A 79 24.25 27.83 -29.21
N THR A 80 23.73 26.76 -28.61
CA THR A 80 23.60 25.47 -29.28
C THR A 80 22.74 25.59 -30.54
N GLY A 81 21.73 26.46 -30.59
CA GLY A 81 20.85 26.64 -31.76
C GLY A 81 21.60 27.00 -33.05
N ILE A 82 22.60 27.89 -32.95
CA ILE A 82 23.33 28.50 -34.08
C ILE A 82 24.65 27.76 -34.40
N SER A 83 24.99 26.74 -33.61
CA SER A 83 26.24 25.99 -33.76
C SER A 83 26.18 24.98 -34.93
N SER A 84 27.31 24.76 -35.60
CA SER A 84 27.42 23.76 -36.68
C SER A 84 27.07 22.34 -36.19
N ARG A 85 26.60 21.48 -37.09
CA ARG A 85 26.25 20.08 -36.75
C ARG A 85 27.42 19.30 -36.16
N VAL A 86 28.65 19.55 -36.65
CA VAL A 86 29.88 18.94 -36.14
C VAL A 86 30.16 19.42 -34.72
N THR A 87 30.01 20.71 -34.45
CA THR A 87 30.19 21.30 -33.11
C THR A 87 29.14 20.79 -32.11
N LYS A 88 27.87 20.68 -32.53
CA LYS A 88 26.78 20.10 -31.72
C LYS A 88 27.09 18.67 -31.30
N ARG A 89 27.54 17.84 -32.26
CA ARG A 89 27.91 16.44 -32.01
C ARG A 89 29.11 16.34 -31.06
N ARG A 90 30.13 17.18 -31.25
CA ARG A 90 31.30 17.21 -30.36
C ARG A 90 30.92 17.56 -28.92
N ARG A 91 30.10 18.60 -28.72
CA ARG A 91 29.61 19.02 -27.40
C ARG A 91 28.75 17.95 -26.74
N SER A 92 27.86 17.31 -27.50
CA SER A 92 27.01 16.23 -26.98
C SER A 92 27.85 15.02 -26.55
N ASN A 93 28.89 14.67 -27.31
CA ASN A 93 29.82 13.61 -26.94
C ASN A 93 30.63 13.98 -25.70
N GLU A 94 31.15 15.21 -25.59
CA GLU A 94 31.87 15.69 -24.40
C GLU A 94 31.00 15.60 -23.14
N ILE A 95 29.72 15.99 -23.21
CA ILE A 95 28.77 15.88 -22.09
C ILE A 95 28.49 14.41 -21.75
N SER A 96 28.32 13.54 -22.76
CA SER A 96 28.10 12.11 -22.55
C SER A 96 29.29 11.46 -21.84
N THR A 97 30.51 11.78 -22.27
CA THR A 97 31.75 11.28 -21.64
C THR A 97 31.88 11.77 -20.19
N ILE A 98 31.54 13.03 -19.92
CA ILE A 98 31.53 13.56 -18.55
C ILE A 98 30.48 12.83 -17.68
N ARG A 99 29.28 12.55 -18.21
CA ARG A 99 28.24 11.79 -17.49
C ARG A 99 28.67 10.38 -17.16
N GLU A 100 29.28 9.67 -18.11
CA GLU A 100 29.82 8.32 -17.87
C GLU A 100 30.89 8.33 -16.78
N MET A 101 31.78 9.34 -16.79
CA MET A 101 32.81 9.50 -15.76
C MET A 101 32.26 9.80 -14.36
N LEU A 102 31.18 10.59 -14.25
CA LEU A 102 30.59 10.97 -12.97
C LEU A 102 29.65 9.91 -12.38
N SER A 103 29.04 9.07 -13.22
CA SER A 103 27.97 8.15 -12.82
C SER A 103 28.42 6.73 -12.47
N ALA A 104 29.73 6.45 -12.46
CA ALA A 104 30.29 5.12 -12.22
C ALA A 104 29.58 3.99 -13.01
N SER A 105 29.22 4.28 -14.27
CA SER A 105 28.49 3.40 -15.23
C SER A 105 26.96 3.41 -15.21
N ASP A 106 26.27 4.38 -14.56
CA ASP A 106 24.83 4.59 -14.70
C ASP A 106 24.47 6.01 -15.19
N ALA A 107 24.82 6.30 -16.44
CA ALA A 107 24.62 7.61 -17.05
C ALA A 107 23.15 8.02 -17.19
N ASN A 108 22.22 7.05 -17.19
CA ASN A 108 20.79 7.30 -17.31
C ASN A 108 20.18 7.81 -16.00
N ALA A 109 20.57 7.24 -14.85
CA ALA A 109 20.15 7.75 -13.55
C ALA A 109 20.63 9.20 -13.32
N GLN A 110 21.87 9.49 -13.69
CA GLN A 110 22.45 10.83 -13.59
C GLN A 110 21.72 11.84 -14.50
N LEU A 111 21.34 11.45 -15.73
CA LEU A 111 20.55 12.29 -16.63
C LEU A 111 19.16 12.61 -16.07
N ILE A 112 18.51 11.63 -15.43
CA ILE A 112 17.20 11.83 -14.81
C ILE A 112 17.29 12.85 -13.67
N ASP A 113 18.31 12.76 -12.83
CA ASP A 113 18.50 13.69 -11.73
C ASP A 113 18.91 15.09 -12.22
N GLU A 114 19.69 15.21 -13.30
CA GLU A 114 19.94 16.48 -13.99
C GLU A 114 18.64 17.12 -14.51
N LEU A 115 17.75 16.33 -15.12
CA LEU A 115 16.46 16.81 -15.63
C LEU A 115 15.52 17.25 -14.50
N LYS A 116 15.57 16.62 -13.32
CA LYS A 116 14.79 17.04 -12.15
C LYS A 116 15.21 18.40 -11.61
N LEU A 117 16.47 18.79 -11.79
CA LEU A 117 17.02 20.08 -11.32
C LEU A 117 16.67 21.26 -12.22
N ILE A 118 16.14 21.02 -13.42
CA ILE A 118 15.68 22.09 -14.32
C ILE A 118 14.38 22.71 -13.75
N PRO A 119 14.29 24.04 -13.59
CA PRO A 119 13.06 24.71 -13.16
C PRO A 119 11.90 24.43 -14.12
N GLU A 120 10.68 24.29 -13.60
CA GLU A 120 9.50 23.93 -14.42
C GLU A 120 9.22 24.91 -15.57
N GLU A 121 9.40 26.22 -15.35
CA GLU A 121 9.25 27.23 -16.42
C GLU A 121 10.25 27.03 -17.57
N GLU A 122 11.46 26.56 -17.26
CA GLU A 122 12.50 26.29 -18.26
C GLU A 122 12.24 24.95 -18.97
N LYS A 123 11.72 23.93 -18.27
CA LYS A 123 11.24 22.69 -18.90
C LYS A 123 10.11 22.96 -19.88
N GLU A 124 9.12 23.78 -19.50
CA GLU A 124 8.03 24.17 -20.39
C GLU A 124 8.52 24.94 -21.62
N SER A 125 9.50 25.84 -21.43
CA SER A 125 10.13 26.59 -22.52
C SER A 125 10.90 25.66 -23.48
N ILE A 126 11.64 24.69 -22.93
CA ILE A 126 12.35 23.67 -23.71
C ILE A 126 11.37 22.79 -24.49
N LEU A 127 10.26 22.35 -23.86
CA LEU A 127 9.21 21.56 -24.52
C LEU A 127 8.54 22.34 -25.66
N LYS A 128 8.26 23.64 -25.45
CA LYS A 128 7.74 24.55 -26.48
C LYS A 128 8.75 24.78 -27.62
N GLN A 129 10.03 24.95 -27.31
CA GLN A 129 11.10 25.16 -28.32
C GLN A 129 11.45 23.90 -29.12
N LEU A 130 11.38 22.72 -28.49
CA LEU A 130 11.53 21.43 -29.17
C LEU A 130 10.36 21.14 -30.12
N ASN A 131 9.37 22.03 -30.19
CA ASN A 131 8.09 21.82 -30.86
C ASN A 131 7.48 20.48 -30.44
N PHE A 132 7.75 20.07 -29.17
CA PHE A 132 7.23 18.87 -28.54
C PHE A 132 5.78 19.16 -28.17
N THR A 133 4.99 19.36 -29.20
CA THR A 133 3.56 19.36 -29.15
C THR A 133 3.22 17.90 -29.26
N ILE A 134 2.60 17.31 -28.23
CA ILE A 134 1.74 16.15 -28.49
C ILE A 134 0.59 16.73 -29.31
N TYR A 135 0.81 16.81 -30.62
CA TYR A 135 -0.22 17.15 -31.57
C TYR A 135 -1.13 15.93 -31.59
N VAL A 136 -2.19 16.03 -30.78
CA VAL A 136 -3.40 15.23 -30.94
C VAL A 136 -4.23 16.02 -31.95
N PRO A 137 -4.31 15.60 -33.24
CA PRO A 137 -5.14 16.24 -34.25
C PRO A 137 -6.51 16.63 -33.69
N PRO A 138 -7.18 17.68 -34.19
CA PRO A 138 -8.57 17.96 -33.81
C PRO A 138 -9.48 16.73 -33.99
N GLU A 139 -9.12 15.84 -34.92
CA GLU A 139 -9.73 14.52 -35.15
C GLU A 139 -9.42 13.50 -34.04
N GLU A 140 -8.26 13.60 -33.39
CA GLU A 140 -7.88 12.80 -32.22
C GLU A 140 -8.33 13.42 -30.88
N ASN A 141 -8.61 14.73 -30.84
CA ASN A 141 -9.35 15.34 -29.73
C ASN A 141 -10.85 14.97 -29.82
N LEU A 142 -11.35 14.79 -31.05
CA LEU A 142 -12.57 14.03 -31.32
C LEU A 142 -12.40 12.55 -30.96
N ALA A 143 -11.20 11.97 -31.10
CA ALA A 143 -10.89 10.61 -30.65
C ALA A 143 -10.85 10.51 -29.13
N MET A 144 -10.52 11.54 -28.34
CA MET A 144 -10.70 11.50 -26.88
C MET A 144 -12.16 11.66 -26.45
N LYS A 145 -12.93 12.48 -27.20
CA LYS A 145 -14.39 12.37 -27.18
C LYS A 145 -14.86 10.99 -27.66
N ALA A 146 -14.07 10.23 -28.44
CA ALA A 146 -14.30 8.85 -28.89
C ALA A 146 -13.65 7.74 -28.00
N ASP A 147 -12.73 8.07 -27.08
CA ASP A 147 -11.88 7.11 -26.34
C ASP A 147 -12.43 6.86 -24.94
N LEU A 148 -13.02 7.90 -24.32
CA LEU A 148 -14.00 7.71 -23.25
C LEU A 148 -15.43 7.59 -23.77
N SER A 149 -15.65 7.79 -25.07
CA SER A 149 -16.91 7.34 -25.65
C SER A 149 -17.00 5.83 -25.50
N LEU A 150 -17.98 5.39 -24.71
CA LEU A 150 -18.99 4.52 -25.29
C LEU A 150 -19.24 5.01 -26.71
N PRO A 151 -18.71 4.41 -27.79
CA PRO A 151 -19.03 4.99 -29.06
C PRO A 151 -20.55 4.88 -29.10
N SER A 152 -21.23 6.00 -29.37
CA SER A 152 -22.66 5.94 -29.60
C SER A 152 -22.94 4.81 -30.60
N ARG A 153 -21.97 4.42 -31.43
CA ARG A 153 -21.88 3.16 -32.17
C ARG A 153 -21.95 1.87 -31.33
N LYS A 154 -21.15 1.64 -30.28
CA LYS A 154 -21.24 0.47 -29.37
C LYS A 154 -22.59 0.44 -28.67
N LEU A 155 -23.07 1.52 -28.06
CA LEU A 155 -24.41 1.54 -27.47
C LEU A 155 -25.51 1.36 -28.52
N ARG A 156 -25.41 2.01 -29.70
CA ARG A 156 -26.35 1.78 -30.83
C ARG A 156 -26.32 0.33 -31.29
N LEU A 157 -25.14 -0.28 -31.38
CA LEU A 157 -24.95 -1.65 -31.82
C LEU A 157 -25.49 -2.64 -30.79
N MET A 158 -25.19 -2.44 -29.50
CA MET A 158 -25.74 -3.23 -28.40
C MET A 158 -27.27 -3.10 -28.34
N LYS A 159 -27.82 -1.88 -28.51
CA LYS A 159 -29.27 -1.68 -28.61
C LYS A 159 -29.85 -2.40 -29.82
N ARG A 160 -29.20 -2.32 -31.00
CA ARG A 160 -29.61 -3.02 -32.22
C ARG A 160 -29.54 -4.55 -32.08
N LEU A 161 -28.58 -5.06 -31.30
CA LEU A 161 -28.37 -6.48 -31.05
C LEU A 161 -29.13 -6.99 -29.80
N ASN A 162 -30.01 -6.17 -29.18
CA ASN A 162 -30.74 -6.51 -27.94
C ASN A 162 -29.84 -7.00 -26.79
N GLN A 163 -28.63 -6.41 -26.66
CA GLN A 163 -27.66 -6.75 -25.61
C GLN A 163 -27.79 -5.86 -24.37
N LEU A 164 -28.63 -4.82 -24.42
CA LEU A 164 -28.90 -3.95 -23.28
C LEU A 164 -30.03 -4.50 -22.43
N THR A 165 -29.85 -4.44 -21.11
CA THR A 165 -30.86 -4.78 -20.12
C THR A 165 -30.92 -3.71 -19.03
N TRP A 166 -32.10 -3.55 -18.44
CA TRP A 166 -32.32 -2.71 -17.26
C TRP A 166 -32.49 -3.54 -15.99
N HIS A 167 -32.16 -4.83 -16.09
CA HIS A 167 -32.23 -5.80 -14.99
C HIS A 167 -33.58 -5.73 -14.29
N ASP A 168 -34.66 -5.97 -15.05
CA ASP A 168 -36.04 -5.98 -14.56
C ASP A 168 -36.49 -4.69 -13.84
N GLY A 169 -36.02 -3.54 -14.37
CA GLY A 169 -36.43 -2.21 -13.91
C GLY A 169 -35.62 -1.66 -12.73
N LEU A 170 -34.55 -2.35 -12.35
CA LEU A 170 -33.73 -1.96 -11.21
C LEU A 170 -32.68 -0.91 -11.55
N ILE A 171 -32.19 -0.90 -12.79
CA ILE A 171 -31.64 0.33 -13.35
C ILE A 171 -32.83 1.15 -13.84
N PRO A 172 -32.94 2.44 -13.49
CA PRO A 172 -34.00 3.29 -14.00
C PRO A 172 -34.08 3.20 -15.53
N ALA A 173 -35.28 3.04 -16.08
CA ALA A 173 -35.49 2.78 -17.51
C ALA A 173 -34.93 3.89 -18.43
N ASN A 174 -34.71 5.08 -17.89
CA ASN A 174 -34.13 6.24 -18.55
C ASN A 174 -32.62 6.41 -18.28
N GLU A 175 -31.95 5.45 -17.66
CA GLU A 175 -30.53 5.55 -17.31
C GLU A 175 -29.67 4.47 -17.97
N ILE A 176 -28.46 4.87 -18.34
CA ILE A 176 -27.34 3.98 -18.66
C ILE A 176 -26.27 4.17 -17.59
N TRP A 177 -25.93 3.08 -16.91
CA TRP A 177 -24.92 3.06 -15.88
C TRP A 177 -23.58 2.62 -16.46
N LEU A 178 -22.56 3.40 -16.14
CA LEU A 178 -21.17 3.13 -16.48
C LEU A 178 -20.35 3.01 -15.22
N LYS A 179 -19.48 2.02 -15.20
CA LYS A 179 -18.56 1.82 -14.09
C LYS A 179 -17.15 2.04 -14.59
N LEU A 180 -16.45 3.02 -14.02
CA LEU A 180 -15.02 3.21 -14.19
C LEU A 180 -14.29 2.49 -13.06
N GLY A 181 -13.10 1.98 -13.38
CA GLY A 181 -12.21 1.44 -12.36
C GLY A 181 -10.83 1.17 -12.90
N GLY A 182 -9.90 0.98 -11.97
CA GLY A 182 -8.52 0.66 -12.28
C GLY A 182 -7.97 -0.34 -11.29
N ASP A 183 -6.97 -1.06 -11.74
CA ASP A 183 -6.21 -2.00 -10.93
C ASP A 183 -4.79 -2.10 -11.49
N LYS A 184 -3.85 -2.42 -10.62
CA LYS A 184 -2.46 -2.71 -10.96
C LYS A 184 -2.22 -4.20 -10.85
N GLY A 185 -1.73 -4.79 -11.95
CA GLY A 185 -1.36 -6.19 -11.97
C GLY A 185 -0.11 -6.40 -12.79
N GLY A 186 0.88 -7.03 -12.17
CA GLY A 186 2.23 -7.13 -12.73
C GLY A 186 2.93 -5.77 -12.78
N SER A 187 3.53 -5.45 -13.93
CA SER A 187 4.22 -4.18 -14.18
C SER A 187 3.30 -3.04 -14.64
N SER A 188 2.02 -3.31 -14.92
CA SER A 188 1.13 -2.35 -15.58
C SER A 188 -0.16 -2.07 -14.83
N VAL A 189 -0.59 -0.82 -14.89
CA VAL A 189 -1.89 -0.32 -14.44
C VAL A 189 -2.84 -0.30 -15.64
N LYS A 190 -4.07 -0.75 -15.42
CA LYS A 190 -5.13 -0.77 -16.42
C LYS A 190 -6.31 0.01 -15.88
N ILE A 191 -6.73 1.04 -16.61
CA ILE A 191 -7.94 1.80 -16.29
C ILE A 191 -8.97 1.47 -17.36
N SER A 192 -10.15 1.07 -16.89
CA SER A 192 -11.20 0.55 -17.73
C SER A 192 -12.57 1.10 -17.37
N PHE A 193 -13.50 0.97 -18.31
CA PHE A 193 -14.91 1.17 -18.05
C PHE A 193 -15.74 -0.03 -18.49
N GLN A 194 -16.89 -0.21 -17.83
CA GLN A 194 -17.87 -1.26 -18.11
C GLN A 194 -19.28 -0.67 -18.22
N ILE A 195 -20.09 -1.23 -19.12
CA ILE A 195 -21.52 -0.92 -19.21
C ILE A 195 -22.28 -1.86 -18.30
N VAL A 196 -22.96 -1.30 -17.30
CA VAL A 196 -23.68 -2.08 -16.29
C VAL A 196 -25.00 -2.63 -16.85
N ASN A 197 -25.61 -1.95 -17.82
CA ASN A 197 -26.81 -2.36 -18.56
C ASN A 197 -26.58 -3.56 -19.50
N THR A 198 -25.85 -4.58 -19.06
CA THR A 198 -25.62 -5.83 -19.77
C THR A 198 -25.84 -7.00 -18.82
N VAL A 199 -26.10 -8.20 -19.36
CA VAL A 199 -26.36 -9.40 -18.53
C VAL A 199 -25.15 -9.77 -17.63
N LYS A 200 -23.93 -9.48 -18.09
CA LYS A 200 -22.68 -9.81 -17.38
C LYS A 200 -21.73 -8.61 -17.37
N PRO A 201 -21.99 -7.58 -16.54
CA PRO A 201 -21.24 -6.32 -16.62
C PRO A 201 -19.76 -6.47 -16.27
N ASN A 202 -19.43 -7.40 -15.38
CA ASN A 202 -18.06 -7.74 -14.97
C ASN A 202 -17.31 -8.69 -15.92
N SER A 203 -17.90 -9.09 -17.05
CA SER A 203 -17.17 -9.91 -18.03
C SER A 203 -16.04 -9.11 -18.68
N VAL A 204 -14.89 -9.75 -18.89
CA VAL A 204 -13.76 -9.19 -19.67
C VAL A 204 -14.21 -8.65 -21.02
N GLU A 205 -15.19 -9.31 -21.64
CA GLU A 205 -15.74 -8.92 -22.94
C GLU A 205 -16.60 -7.63 -22.89
N ASN A 206 -16.90 -7.13 -21.70
CA ASN A 206 -17.61 -5.88 -21.45
C ASN A 206 -16.71 -4.82 -20.79
N SER A 207 -15.47 -5.18 -20.44
CA SER A 207 -14.46 -4.31 -19.83
C SER A 207 -13.58 -3.63 -20.88
N CYS A 208 -13.81 -2.35 -21.15
CA CYS A 208 -13.01 -1.57 -22.10
C CYS A 208 -11.86 -0.86 -21.40
N VAL A 209 -10.62 -1.27 -21.66
CA VAL A 209 -9.43 -0.55 -21.15
C VAL A 209 -9.23 0.67 -22.04
N PHE A 210 -9.14 1.85 -21.44
CA PHE A 210 -8.89 3.10 -22.17
C PHE A 210 -7.57 3.76 -21.79
N CYS A 211 -6.96 3.35 -20.68
CA CYS A 211 -5.62 3.77 -20.29
C CYS A 211 -4.83 2.56 -19.78
N LEU A 212 -3.60 2.41 -20.29
CA LEU A 212 -2.68 1.33 -19.96
C LEU A 212 -1.27 1.94 -19.87
N PHE A 213 -0.61 1.76 -18.74
CA PHE A 213 0.76 2.24 -18.55
C PHE A 213 1.56 1.33 -17.61
N GLU A 214 2.88 1.34 -17.76
CA GLU A 214 3.80 0.59 -16.92
C GLU A 214 4.42 1.48 -15.85
N ALA A 215 3.81 1.50 -14.67
CA ALA A 215 4.35 2.17 -13.50
C ALA A 215 3.68 1.63 -12.23
N PRO A 216 4.23 1.91 -11.03
CA PRO A 216 3.45 1.83 -9.80
C PRO A 216 2.21 2.72 -9.89
N ASP A 217 1.12 2.30 -9.29
CA ASP A 217 -0.16 3.00 -9.09
C ASP A 217 -0.08 4.11 -8.04
N SER A 218 1.07 4.78 -7.96
CA SER A 218 1.24 5.94 -7.09
C SER A 218 0.31 7.07 -7.50
N VAL A 219 -0.08 7.90 -6.52
CA VAL A 219 -0.90 9.10 -6.74
C VAL A 219 -0.34 9.95 -7.89
N PHE A 220 0.98 10.17 -7.93
CA PHE A 220 1.65 10.92 -8.99
C PHE A 220 1.47 10.30 -10.39
N ASN A 221 1.72 8.99 -10.53
CA ASN A 221 1.60 8.30 -11.82
C ASN A 221 0.14 8.25 -12.30
N LEU A 222 -0.79 8.05 -11.38
CA LEU A 222 -2.22 8.13 -11.68
C LEU A 222 -2.58 9.54 -12.14
N HIS A 223 -2.09 10.61 -11.49
CA HIS A 223 -2.29 12.00 -11.93
C HIS A 223 -1.78 12.21 -13.35
N LEU A 224 -0.53 11.83 -13.62
CA LEU A 224 0.06 12.00 -14.94
C LEU A 224 -0.73 11.27 -16.03
N ALA A 225 -1.21 10.05 -15.75
CA ALA A 225 -1.93 9.24 -16.72
C ALA A 225 -3.40 9.67 -16.91
N LEU A 226 -4.05 10.14 -15.84
CA LEU A 226 -5.50 10.34 -15.80
C LEU A 226 -5.97 11.78 -15.98
N ASP A 227 -5.11 12.78 -15.79
CA ASP A 227 -5.51 14.20 -15.83
C ASP A 227 -6.17 14.59 -17.16
N GLN A 228 -5.65 14.06 -18.27
CA GLN A 228 -6.23 14.24 -19.60
C GLN A 228 -7.71 13.81 -19.70
N TYR A 229 -8.14 12.84 -18.88
CA TYR A 229 -9.50 12.31 -18.91
C TYR A 229 -10.49 13.04 -17.99
N TYR A 230 -10.02 14.00 -17.17
CA TYR A 230 -10.85 14.73 -16.21
C TYR A 230 -12.11 15.32 -16.85
N SER A 231 -11.91 16.12 -17.90
CA SER A 231 -12.98 16.87 -18.57
C SER A 231 -13.98 15.92 -19.24
N CYS A 232 -13.49 14.81 -19.79
CA CYS A 232 -14.29 13.78 -20.44
C CYS A 232 -15.20 13.07 -19.42
N VAL A 233 -14.68 12.64 -18.27
CA VAL A 233 -15.49 11.97 -17.23
C VAL A 233 -16.52 12.93 -16.62
N SER A 234 -16.14 14.18 -16.35
CA SER A 234 -17.10 15.19 -15.86
C SER A 234 -18.21 15.48 -16.88
N SER A 235 -17.87 15.51 -18.17
CA SER A 235 -18.85 15.66 -19.24
C SER A 235 -19.77 14.45 -19.35
N LEU A 236 -19.22 13.23 -19.20
CA LEU A 236 -19.94 11.97 -19.32
C LEU A 236 -21.03 11.81 -18.24
N GLN A 237 -20.72 12.19 -16.99
CA GLN A 237 -21.67 12.20 -15.87
C GLN A 237 -22.86 13.15 -16.12
N LYS A 238 -22.68 14.18 -16.95
CA LYS A 238 -23.72 15.17 -17.31
C LYS A 238 -24.37 14.87 -18.67
N ALA A 239 -23.90 13.85 -19.39
CA ALA A 239 -24.31 13.58 -20.76
C ALA A 239 -25.62 12.79 -20.84
N LYS A 240 -26.27 12.93 -22.01
CA LYS A 240 -27.37 12.06 -22.44
C LYS A 240 -26.97 11.31 -23.70
N TRP A 241 -27.33 10.04 -23.77
CA TRP A 241 -27.30 9.26 -25.00
C TRP A 241 -28.74 9.03 -25.46
N LYS A 242 -29.17 9.76 -26.49
CA LYS A 242 -30.58 9.83 -26.91
C LYS A 242 -31.49 10.21 -25.73
N GLU A 243 -32.47 9.39 -25.41
CA GLU A 243 -33.40 9.55 -24.28
C GLU A 243 -32.79 9.18 -22.91
N TYR A 244 -31.62 8.53 -22.86
CA TYR A 244 -31.05 8.02 -21.62
C TYR A 244 -30.02 8.97 -21.00
N SER A 245 -30.13 9.25 -19.70
CA SER A 245 -29.06 9.89 -18.93
C SER A 245 -27.95 8.90 -18.59
N ILE A 246 -26.70 9.35 -18.68
CA ILE A 246 -25.54 8.55 -18.29
C ILE A 246 -25.22 8.79 -16.82
N ARG A 247 -25.01 7.71 -16.06
CA ARG A 247 -24.58 7.75 -14.66
C ARG A 247 -23.27 6.99 -14.51
N VAL A 248 -22.27 7.64 -13.92
CA VAL A 248 -20.92 7.10 -13.80
C VAL A 248 -20.60 6.67 -12.37
N PHE A 249 -20.17 5.44 -12.18
CA PHE A 249 -19.78 4.86 -10.90
C PHE A 249 -18.28 4.64 -10.88
N MET A 250 -17.70 4.65 -9.69
CA MET A 250 -16.30 4.31 -9.47
C MET A 250 -16.17 2.98 -8.74
N SER A 251 -15.19 2.18 -9.13
CA SER A 251 -14.86 0.88 -8.57
C SER A 251 -13.36 0.63 -8.65
N GLY A 252 -12.87 -0.33 -7.90
CA GLY A 252 -11.46 -0.69 -7.81
C GLY A 252 -11.12 -1.07 -6.39
N ASP A 253 -9.89 -1.54 -6.20
CA ASP A 253 -9.42 -1.86 -4.87
C ASP A 253 -9.37 -0.62 -3.96
N TYR A 254 -9.22 -0.84 -2.67
CA TYR A 254 -9.29 0.24 -1.70
C TYR A 254 -8.15 1.27 -1.83
N GLU A 255 -6.95 0.82 -2.22
CA GLU A 255 -5.78 1.68 -2.38
C GLU A 255 -5.94 2.56 -3.61
N PHE A 256 -6.33 1.97 -4.75
CA PHE A 256 -6.70 2.69 -5.96
C PHE A 256 -7.78 3.74 -5.67
N LEU A 257 -8.86 3.37 -4.99
CA LEU A 257 -9.91 4.31 -4.61
C LEU A 257 -9.38 5.43 -3.72
N CYS A 258 -8.56 5.12 -2.71
CA CYS A 258 -7.94 6.16 -1.88
C CYS A 258 -7.10 7.13 -2.72
N ASN A 259 -6.31 6.63 -3.66
CA ASN A 259 -5.49 7.45 -4.54
C ASN A 259 -6.34 8.36 -5.44
N ILE A 260 -7.43 7.84 -6.03
CA ILE A 260 -8.37 8.61 -6.87
C ILE A 260 -9.11 9.72 -6.09
N TYR A 261 -9.33 9.52 -4.79
CA TYR A 261 -10.01 10.51 -3.93
C TYR A 261 -9.05 11.28 -3.02
N GLY A 262 -7.73 11.12 -3.19
CA GLY A 262 -6.71 11.88 -2.47
C GLY A 262 -6.62 11.57 -0.97
N ILE A 263 -7.00 10.37 -0.55
CA ILE A 263 -6.87 9.89 0.84
C ILE A 263 -5.54 9.15 1.01
N SER A 264 -4.87 9.34 2.15
CA SER A 264 -3.58 8.70 2.44
C SER A 264 -3.60 7.17 2.62
N GLY A 265 -4.74 6.51 2.40
CA GLY A 265 -4.90 5.06 2.50
C GLY A 265 -5.29 4.53 3.90
N ALA A 266 -5.34 3.20 3.99
CA ALA A 266 -5.93 2.45 5.12
C ALA A 266 -5.16 2.56 6.45
N SER A 267 -3.91 3.04 6.44
CA SER A 267 -3.07 3.20 7.64
C SER A 267 -3.24 4.57 8.32
N GLY A 268 -3.93 5.51 7.68
CA GLY A 268 -4.19 6.85 8.22
C GLY A 268 -5.04 6.82 9.48
N ARG A 269 -5.01 7.90 10.28
CA ARG A 269 -5.89 8.06 11.46
C ARG A 269 -7.35 8.00 11.04
N HIS A 270 -7.69 8.73 9.99
CA HIS A 270 -9.01 8.77 9.35
C HIS A 270 -8.98 7.89 8.10
N CYS A 271 -8.96 6.59 8.31
CA CYS A 271 -8.64 5.62 7.26
C CYS A 271 -9.77 5.39 6.25
N CYS A 272 -11.01 5.79 6.54
CA CYS A 272 -12.18 5.51 5.71
C CYS A 272 -12.37 6.54 4.58
N LEU A 273 -12.65 6.03 3.37
CA LEU A 273 -12.97 6.84 2.19
C LEU A 273 -14.32 7.56 2.31
N TRP A 274 -15.33 6.96 2.95
CA TRP A 274 -16.70 7.49 2.95
C TRP A 274 -17.02 8.37 4.16
N CYS A 275 -16.25 8.30 5.24
CA CYS A 275 -16.48 9.10 6.45
C CYS A 275 -15.20 9.46 7.19
N THR A 276 -15.31 10.34 8.19
CA THR A 276 -14.20 10.85 9.00
C THR A 276 -13.89 9.99 10.22
N ILE A 277 -14.36 8.73 10.29
CA ILE A 277 -14.09 7.85 11.43
C ILE A 277 -12.59 7.68 11.68
N THR A 278 -12.21 7.66 12.96
CA THR A 278 -10.85 7.39 13.38
C THR A 278 -10.59 5.89 13.64
N ASN A 279 -9.32 5.48 13.61
CA ASN A 279 -8.92 4.13 13.99
C ASN A 279 -9.31 3.73 15.42
N GLU A 280 -9.46 4.70 16.33
CA GLU A 280 -9.92 4.46 17.70
C GLU A 280 -11.42 4.17 17.73
N GLU A 281 -12.20 4.95 16.97
CA GLU A 281 -13.67 4.80 16.87
C GLU A 281 -14.10 3.52 16.13
N LEU A 282 -13.26 2.97 15.23
CA LEU A 282 -13.52 1.68 14.56
C LEU A 282 -13.82 0.54 15.56
N LYS A 283 -13.21 0.61 16.74
CA LYS A 283 -13.35 -0.41 17.79
C LYS A 283 -14.72 -0.34 18.48
N ILE A 284 -15.34 0.82 18.47
CA ILE A 284 -16.61 1.07 19.16
C ILE A 284 -17.75 0.54 18.27
N PRO A 285 -18.70 -0.25 18.80
CA PRO A 285 -19.88 -0.68 18.05
C PRO A 285 -20.67 0.50 17.48
N ARG A 286 -21.21 0.35 16.26
CA ARG A 286 -21.99 1.41 15.58
C ARG A 286 -23.11 1.99 16.46
N THR A 287 -23.76 1.17 17.26
CA THR A 287 -24.88 1.54 18.15
C THR A 287 -24.47 2.40 19.35
N THR A 288 -23.20 2.35 19.76
CA THR A 288 -22.69 3.06 20.95
C THR A 288 -21.74 4.20 20.61
N ARG A 289 -21.40 4.41 19.34
CA ARG A 289 -20.59 5.56 18.90
C ARG A 289 -21.33 6.86 19.20
N GLN A 290 -20.59 7.89 19.62
CA GLN A 290 -21.18 9.20 19.85
C GLN A 290 -21.78 9.75 18.55
N GLN A 291 -23.07 10.03 18.57
CA GLN A 291 -23.78 10.47 17.39
C GLN A 291 -23.33 11.89 17.02
N GLY A 292 -22.92 12.08 15.76
CA GLY A 292 -22.47 13.37 15.24
C GLY A 292 -20.95 13.61 15.23
N THR A 293 -20.11 12.73 15.79
CA THR A 293 -18.65 12.86 15.69
C THR A 293 -18.11 12.42 14.31
N ILE A 294 -18.74 11.41 13.72
CA ILE A 294 -18.36 10.87 12.41
C ILE A 294 -19.23 11.50 11.33
N THR A 295 -18.57 12.23 10.42
CA THR A 295 -19.22 12.93 9.32
C THR A 295 -18.98 12.21 8.00
N PRO A 296 -19.98 12.15 7.10
CA PRO A 296 -19.79 11.62 5.77
C PRO A 296 -18.90 12.55 4.94
N ARG A 297 -18.00 11.98 4.15
CA ARG A 297 -17.17 12.72 3.19
C ARG A 297 -17.98 13.02 1.92
N SER A 298 -17.72 14.17 1.35
CA SER A 298 -18.23 14.64 0.06
C SER A 298 -17.07 15.19 -0.78
N LEU A 299 -17.28 15.38 -2.08
CA LEU A 299 -16.28 16.01 -2.94
C LEU A 299 -15.90 17.42 -2.43
N ALA A 300 -16.87 18.17 -1.92
CA ALA A 300 -16.65 19.50 -1.35
C ALA A 300 -15.78 19.45 -0.10
N THR A 301 -16.09 18.56 0.85
CA THR A 301 -15.29 18.42 2.08
C THR A 301 -13.89 17.90 1.79
N LEU A 302 -13.73 17.00 0.81
CA LEU A 302 -12.41 16.54 0.37
C LEU A 302 -11.58 17.68 -0.23
N SER A 303 -12.19 18.47 -1.13
CA SER A 303 -11.52 19.63 -1.72
C SER A 303 -11.12 20.64 -0.66
N GLN A 304 -12.00 20.93 0.30
CA GLN A 304 -11.72 21.85 1.40
C GLN A 304 -10.53 21.36 2.24
N LYS A 305 -10.56 20.09 2.67
CA LYS A 305 -9.50 19.50 3.51
C LYS A 305 -8.16 19.43 2.79
N TYR A 306 -8.17 19.20 1.47
CA TYR A 306 -6.97 19.27 0.67
C TYR A 306 -6.40 20.70 0.62
N SER A 307 -7.21 21.73 0.40
CA SER A 307 -6.74 23.12 0.45
C SER A 307 -6.21 23.51 1.83
N GLU A 308 -6.83 23.04 2.92
CA GLU A 308 -6.30 23.21 4.27
C GLU A 308 -4.94 22.52 4.44
N PHE A 309 -4.77 21.31 3.90
CA PHE A 309 -3.50 20.57 3.93
C PHE A 309 -2.39 21.27 3.13
N GLU A 310 -2.71 21.81 1.95
CA GLU A 310 -1.78 22.59 1.14
C GLU A 310 -1.36 23.88 1.86
N ALA A 311 -2.31 24.60 2.47
CA ALA A 311 -2.03 25.79 3.26
C ALA A 311 -1.12 25.51 4.47
N ASP A 312 -1.20 24.29 5.02
CA ASP A 312 -0.34 23.81 6.11
C ASP A 312 1.03 23.28 5.66
N GLY A 313 1.37 23.50 4.38
CA GLY A 313 2.66 23.18 3.77
C GLY A 313 2.78 21.75 3.25
N SER A 314 1.66 21.05 3.02
CA SER A 314 1.61 19.68 2.48
C SER A 314 2.45 18.67 3.29
N ASN A 315 2.54 18.87 4.61
CA ASN A 315 3.34 18.04 5.49
C ASN A 315 2.60 16.75 5.86
N LEU A 316 3.03 15.61 5.30
CA LEU A 316 2.42 14.29 5.55
C LEU A 316 2.29 13.93 7.04
N LYS A 317 3.17 14.42 7.93
CA LYS A 317 3.04 14.18 9.39
C LYS A 317 1.80 14.84 9.99
N LYS A 318 1.30 15.90 9.34
CA LYS A 318 0.07 16.61 9.69
C LYS A 318 -1.16 16.10 8.95
N ALA A 319 -1.06 15.14 8.02
CA ALA A 319 -2.21 14.64 7.25
C ALA A 319 -3.40 14.21 8.15
N LYS A 320 -3.11 13.66 9.33
CA LYS A 320 -4.12 13.30 10.35
C LYS A 320 -4.96 14.47 10.86
N MET A 321 -4.50 15.71 10.75
CA MET A 321 -5.23 16.93 11.13
C MET A 321 -6.17 17.43 10.03
N HIS A 322 -6.03 16.89 8.82
CA HIS A 322 -6.83 17.23 7.64
C HIS A 322 -7.62 16.01 7.16
N ASP A 323 -8.12 15.21 8.10
CA ASP A 323 -8.87 13.98 7.84
C ASP A 323 -8.17 13.03 6.86
N ASN A 324 -6.83 12.98 6.90
CA ASN A 324 -6.00 12.18 6.00
C ASN A 324 -6.19 12.47 4.50
N VAL A 325 -6.73 13.64 4.15
CA VAL A 325 -6.76 14.13 2.77
C VAL A 325 -5.40 14.74 2.44
N ILE A 326 -4.74 14.19 1.42
CA ILE A 326 -3.38 14.55 1.01
C ILE A 326 -3.27 14.89 -0.49
N GLY A 327 -4.35 14.69 -1.24
CA GLY A 327 -4.38 14.90 -2.68
C GLY A 327 -5.72 15.45 -3.16
N LYS A 328 -5.71 15.97 -4.37
CA LYS A 328 -6.92 16.43 -5.07
C LYS A 328 -7.73 15.22 -5.56
N VAL A 329 -9.05 15.32 -5.47
CA VAL A 329 -9.94 14.33 -6.09
C VAL A 329 -9.82 14.40 -7.61
N PHE A 330 -9.68 13.24 -8.24
CA PHE A 330 -9.48 13.13 -9.69
C PHE A 330 -10.77 13.26 -10.48
N PHE A 331 -11.79 12.47 -10.18
CA PHE A 331 -13.02 12.50 -10.96
C PHE A 331 -14.14 13.11 -10.14
N ASP A 332 -14.97 13.93 -10.79
CA ASP A 332 -16.19 14.52 -10.23
C ASP A 332 -17.30 13.46 -10.13
N ILE A 333 -16.99 12.36 -9.44
CA ILE A 333 -17.88 11.24 -9.14
C ILE A 333 -18.16 11.27 -7.64
N PRO A 334 -19.42 11.48 -7.21
CA PRO A 334 -19.76 11.53 -5.79
C PRO A 334 -19.41 10.23 -5.07
N LEU A 335 -19.01 10.31 -3.79
CA LEU A 335 -18.70 9.12 -2.98
C LEU A 335 -19.89 8.16 -2.84
N SER A 336 -21.12 8.68 -2.97
CA SER A 336 -22.32 7.86 -3.05
C SER A 336 -22.34 6.92 -4.26
N GLN A 337 -21.61 7.23 -5.33
CA GLN A 337 -21.46 6.45 -6.56
C GLN A 337 -20.16 5.62 -6.59
N VAL A 338 -19.43 5.53 -5.47
CA VAL A 338 -18.27 4.66 -5.31
C VAL A 338 -18.73 3.32 -4.73
N CYS A 339 -18.51 2.23 -5.47
CA CYS A 339 -18.82 0.89 -4.99
C CYS A 339 -17.82 0.47 -3.90
N PRO A 340 -18.29 -0.03 -2.73
CA PRO A 340 -17.41 -0.70 -1.78
C PRO A 340 -16.68 -1.88 -2.44
N PRO A 341 -15.37 -2.08 -2.16
CA PRO A 341 -14.57 -3.13 -2.79
C PRO A 341 -14.88 -4.49 -2.17
N GLY A 342 -16.00 -5.10 -2.60
CA GLY A 342 -16.56 -6.31 -1.99
C GLY A 342 -15.62 -7.51 -2.00
N LEU A 343 -14.83 -7.70 -3.06
CA LEU A 343 -13.85 -8.77 -3.13
C LEU A 343 -12.70 -8.52 -2.12
N HIS A 344 -12.16 -7.30 -2.04
CA HIS A 344 -11.11 -7.00 -1.06
C HIS A 344 -11.60 -7.00 0.40
N ILE A 345 -12.87 -6.66 0.64
CA ILE A 345 -13.52 -6.85 1.95
C ILE A 345 -13.54 -8.34 2.29
N THR A 346 -14.01 -9.18 1.36
CA THR A 346 -14.04 -10.65 1.48
C THR A 346 -12.67 -11.22 1.81
N LEU A 347 -11.67 -10.86 1.01
CA LEU A 347 -10.26 -11.27 1.18
C LEU A 347 -9.72 -10.91 2.55
N GLY A 348 -9.93 -9.66 2.99
CA GLY A 348 -9.37 -9.20 4.25
C GLY A 348 -10.02 -9.82 5.49
N ILE A 349 -11.34 -10.00 5.47
CA ILE A 349 -12.07 -10.56 6.63
C ILE A 349 -11.79 -12.07 6.75
N PHE A 350 -11.84 -12.82 5.64
CA PHE A 350 -11.52 -14.24 5.67
C PHE A 350 -10.09 -14.48 6.14
N GLN A 351 -9.10 -13.75 5.59
CA GLN A 351 -7.71 -13.86 6.02
C GLN A 351 -7.56 -13.56 7.51
N ARG A 352 -8.28 -12.56 8.04
CA ARG A 352 -8.27 -12.23 9.47
C ARG A 352 -8.79 -13.38 10.32
N LEU A 353 -9.95 -13.94 9.98
CA LEU A 353 -10.53 -15.07 10.71
C LEU A 353 -9.62 -16.30 10.64
N PHE A 354 -9.07 -16.60 9.46
CA PHE A 354 -8.15 -17.73 9.28
C PHE A 354 -6.86 -17.56 10.10
N ASN A 355 -6.27 -16.36 10.10
CA ASN A 355 -5.07 -16.09 10.89
C ASN A 355 -5.32 -16.22 12.41
N LEU A 356 -6.53 -15.87 12.87
CA LEU A 356 -6.93 -16.07 14.27
C LEU A 356 -7.13 -17.55 14.59
N LEU A 357 -7.74 -18.32 13.70
CA LEU A 357 -7.89 -19.78 13.85
C LEU A 357 -6.51 -20.46 13.90
N GLU A 358 -5.65 -20.12 12.96
CA GLU A 358 -4.28 -20.64 12.90
C GLU A 358 -3.47 -20.25 14.15
N GLU A 359 -3.74 -19.09 14.77
CA GLU A 359 -3.07 -18.69 16.01
C GLU A 359 -3.53 -19.54 17.19
N GLU A 360 -4.82 -19.78 17.30
CA GLU A 360 -5.38 -20.64 18.35
C GLU A 360 -4.94 -22.10 18.17
N CYS A 361 -4.87 -22.60 16.94
CA CYS A 361 -4.25 -23.88 16.61
C CYS A 361 -2.78 -23.93 17.02
N HIS A 362 -2.03 -22.84 16.76
CA HIS A 362 -0.64 -22.74 17.20
C HIS A 362 -0.53 -22.74 18.72
N GLN A 363 -1.45 -22.11 19.46
CA GLN A 363 -1.48 -22.20 20.93
C GLN A 363 -1.78 -23.63 21.42
N LEU A 364 -2.61 -24.40 20.69
CA LEU A 364 -2.78 -25.83 20.96
C LEU A 364 -1.47 -26.60 20.72
N ASP A 365 -0.80 -26.36 19.59
CA ASP A 365 0.51 -26.96 19.29
C ASP A 365 1.52 -26.68 20.41
N LEU A 366 1.55 -25.44 20.93
CA LEU A 366 2.42 -25.04 22.04
C LEU A 366 2.09 -25.72 23.37
N SER A 367 0.87 -26.26 23.52
CA SER A 367 0.42 -26.92 24.74
C SER A 367 0.68 -28.44 24.78
N ILE A 368 1.18 -29.01 23.68
CA ILE A 368 1.59 -30.42 23.61
C ILE A 368 2.96 -30.58 24.28
N THR A 369 3.04 -31.32 25.39
CA THR A 369 4.27 -31.50 26.19
C THR A 369 5.21 -32.64 25.74
N GLU A 370 4.90 -33.37 24.66
CA GLU A 370 5.74 -34.46 24.12
C GLU A 370 6.28 -34.17 22.70
N PRO A 371 7.48 -34.68 22.36
CA PRO A 371 8.36 -34.04 21.39
C PRO A 371 7.97 -34.41 19.96
N CYS A 372 7.37 -33.46 19.24
CA CYS A 372 7.57 -33.41 17.79
C CYS A 372 9.05 -33.08 17.56
N THR A 373 9.88 -34.12 17.38
CA THR A 373 11.24 -33.94 16.85
C THR A 373 11.12 -33.41 15.43
N THR A 374 11.66 -32.23 15.21
CA THR A 374 11.87 -31.67 13.87
C THR A 374 12.92 -32.52 13.12
N ASN A 375 13.03 -32.32 11.80
CA ASN A 375 14.13 -32.86 11.00
C ASN A 375 15.53 -32.40 11.49
N SER A 376 15.60 -31.41 12.39
CA SER A 376 16.83 -30.87 12.97
C SER A 376 17.20 -31.46 14.35
N GLY A 377 16.39 -32.37 14.92
CA GLY A 377 16.70 -33.06 16.17
C GLY A 377 16.60 -32.24 17.46
N MET A 378 16.09 -31.00 17.40
CA MET A 378 15.83 -30.18 18.58
C MET A 378 14.44 -30.47 19.15
N SER A 379 14.35 -30.67 20.47
CA SER A 379 13.07 -30.95 21.13
C SER A 379 12.30 -29.66 21.41
N PHE A 380 10.98 -29.70 21.29
CA PHE A 380 10.08 -28.61 21.68
C PHE A 380 10.31 -28.14 23.14
N ARG A 381 10.70 -29.07 24.02
CA ARG A 381 11.12 -28.76 25.40
C ARG A 381 12.31 -27.78 25.43
N ASP A 382 13.26 -27.94 24.53
CA ASP A 382 14.47 -27.10 24.48
C ASP A 382 14.14 -25.67 24.02
N TYR A 383 13.16 -25.51 23.12
CA TYR A 383 12.66 -24.20 22.69
C TYR A 383 11.92 -23.46 23.81
N LEU A 384 10.98 -24.11 24.50
CA LEU A 384 10.27 -23.51 25.63
C LEU A 384 11.22 -23.17 26.78
N GLN A 385 12.19 -24.06 27.06
CA GLN A 385 13.22 -23.83 28.06
C GLN A 385 14.06 -22.59 27.67
N ALA A 386 14.44 -22.45 26.40
CA ALA A 386 15.19 -21.30 25.91
C ALA A 386 14.38 -19.99 26.05
N LYS A 387 13.10 -19.98 25.69
CA LYS A 387 12.21 -18.81 25.82
C LYS A 387 12.01 -18.40 27.28
N SER A 388 11.72 -19.36 28.16
CA SER A 388 11.59 -19.12 29.60
C SER A 388 12.90 -18.61 30.21
N THR A 389 14.03 -19.16 29.78
CA THR A 389 15.36 -18.74 30.25
C THR A 389 15.64 -17.29 29.84
N ILE A 390 15.32 -16.89 28.59
CA ILE A 390 15.48 -15.49 28.14
C ILE A 390 14.69 -14.55 29.04
N THR A 391 13.40 -14.83 29.28
CA THR A 391 12.55 -13.94 30.08
C THR A 391 13.07 -13.79 31.52
N VAL A 392 13.44 -14.89 32.17
CA VAL A 392 13.99 -14.87 33.53
C VAL A 392 15.33 -14.12 33.58
N THR A 393 16.23 -14.38 32.62
CA THR A 393 17.55 -13.74 32.57
C THR A 393 17.47 -12.25 32.24
N GLU A 394 16.54 -11.83 31.37
CA GLU A 394 16.30 -10.40 31.06
C GLU A 394 15.74 -9.65 32.28
N GLN A 395 14.87 -10.29 33.07
CA GLN A 395 14.36 -9.72 34.32
C GLN A 395 15.47 -9.57 35.37
N GLU A 396 16.30 -10.61 35.58
CA GLU A 396 17.46 -10.54 36.47
C GLU A 396 18.44 -9.44 36.04
N GLN A 397 18.70 -9.31 34.73
CA GLN A 397 19.59 -8.29 34.18
C GLN A 397 19.07 -6.86 34.39
N SER A 398 17.75 -6.66 34.30
CA SER A 398 17.12 -5.38 34.62
C SER A 398 17.36 -4.98 36.08
N VAL A 399 17.26 -5.93 37.02
CA VAL A 399 17.52 -5.68 38.45
C VAL A 399 18.99 -5.36 38.68
N LEU A 400 19.91 -6.19 38.17
CA LEU A 400 21.35 -5.99 38.32
C LEU A 400 21.83 -4.66 37.73
N THR A 401 21.24 -4.21 36.63
CA THR A 401 21.57 -2.92 35.99
C THR A 401 21.14 -1.74 36.85
N ALA A 402 19.97 -1.81 37.50
CA ALA A 402 19.53 -0.78 38.43
C ALA A 402 20.45 -0.69 39.66
N GLU A 403 20.81 -1.84 40.24
CA GLU A 403 21.73 -1.92 41.38
C GLU A 403 23.14 -1.44 41.03
N LEU A 404 23.62 -1.76 39.82
CA LEU A 404 24.92 -1.29 39.32
C LEU A 404 24.97 0.24 39.20
N ASN A 405 23.92 0.85 38.65
CA ASN A 405 23.81 2.31 38.53
C ASN A 405 23.82 2.98 39.91
N GLN A 406 23.09 2.40 40.87
CA GLN A 406 23.09 2.90 42.25
C GLN A 406 24.47 2.76 42.91
N ALA A 407 25.14 1.62 42.74
CA ALA A 407 26.48 1.40 43.27
C ALA A 407 27.51 2.37 42.67
N GLN A 408 27.40 2.70 41.37
CA GLN A 408 28.25 3.70 40.72
C GLN A 408 28.05 5.11 41.29
N GLN A 409 26.80 5.51 41.58
CA GLN A 409 26.50 6.78 42.22
C GLN A 409 27.08 6.83 43.65
N ILE A 410 26.93 5.75 44.42
CA ILE A 410 27.51 5.64 45.76
C ILE A 410 29.04 5.72 45.70
N LEU A 411 29.66 5.04 44.73
CA LEU A 411 31.11 5.09 44.53
C LEU A 411 31.58 6.52 44.25
N ALA A 412 30.91 7.25 43.35
CA ALA A 412 31.23 8.64 43.05
C ALA A 412 31.16 9.54 44.30
N LEU A 413 30.13 9.37 45.14
CA LEU A 413 30.00 10.10 46.40
C LEU A 413 31.10 9.75 47.41
N LEU A 414 31.48 8.47 47.51
CA LEU A 414 32.56 8.04 48.40
C LEU A 414 33.92 8.56 47.94
N LEU A 415 34.18 8.59 46.62
CA LEU A 415 35.42 9.13 46.05
C LEU A 415 35.58 10.64 46.30
N LEU A 416 34.48 11.40 46.32
CA LEU A 416 34.49 12.84 46.61
C LEU A 416 34.72 13.18 48.08
N ASN A 417 34.28 12.29 49.00
CA ASN A 417 34.26 12.57 50.43
C ASN A 417 35.35 11.82 51.23
N SER A 418 36.11 10.93 50.60
CA SER A 418 37.14 10.14 51.28
C SER A 418 38.54 10.79 51.11
N PRO A 419 39.24 11.11 52.21
CA PRO A 419 40.57 11.73 52.14
C PRO A 419 41.66 10.79 51.61
N ASN A 420 41.44 9.47 51.66
CA ASN A 420 42.33 8.47 51.04
C ASN A 420 41.51 7.30 50.46
N PRO A 421 40.96 7.48 49.24
CA PRO A 421 40.03 6.51 48.65
C PRO A 421 40.60 5.11 48.42
N GLN A 422 41.93 4.98 48.26
CA GLN A 422 42.58 3.69 47.99
C GLN A 422 42.54 2.74 49.21
N HIS A 423 42.44 3.30 50.42
CA HIS A 423 42.42 2.56 51.68
C HIS A 423 41.04 2.53 52.35
N ASP A 424 40.03 3.16 51.73
CA ASP A 424 38.67 3.20 52.26
C ASP A 424 37.95 1.87 51.98
N ILE A 425 37.66 1.13 53.04
CA ILE A 425 36.99 -0.18 52.94
C ILE A 425 35.63 -0.10 52.25
N ARG A 426 34.93 1.04 52.34
CA ARG A 426 33.63 1.26 51.69
C ARG A 426 33.80 1.40 50.19
N VAL A 427 34.83 2.13 49.74
CA VAL A 427 35.20 2.24 48.32
C VAL A 427 35.55 0.87 47.77
N GLN A 428 36.34 0.07 48.50
CA GLN A 428 36.73 -1.28 48.08
C GLN A 428 35.52 -2.23 48.00
N ASN A 429 34.59 -2.17 48.96
CA ASN A 429 33.37 -3.00 48.96
C ASN A 429 32.45 -2.66 47.77
N VAL A 430 32.19 -1.37 47.53
CA VAL A 430 31.35 -0.93 46.41
C VAL A 430 32.00 -1.24 45.07
N THR A 431 33.32 -1.10 44.95
CA THR A 431 34.07 -1.47 43.74
C THR A 431 33.98 -2.97 43.45
N ARG A 432 34.09 -3.83 44.49
CA ARG A 432 33.89 -5.28 44.35
C ARG A 432 32.46 -5.64 43.92
N LEU A 433 31.45 -4.95 44.47
CA LEU A 433 30.05 -5.13 44.08
C LEU A 433 29.83 -4.77 42.60
N ILE A 434 30.34 -3.61 42.16
CA ILE A 434 30.30 -3.16 40.76
C ILE A 434 30.93 -4.21 39.84
N HIS A 435 32.11 -4.72 40.21
CA HIS A 435 32.80 -5.73 39.41
C HIS A 435 32.01 -7.05 39.33
N SER A 436 31.44 -7.50 40.44
CA SER A 436 30.61 -8.71 40.49
C SER A 436 29.36 -8.59 39.61
N HIS A 437 28.60 -7.50 39.75
CA HIS A 437 27.39 -7.26 38.97
C HIS A 437 27.71 -7.09 37.48
N SER A 438 28.78 -6.35 37.13
CA SER A 438 29.21 -6.20 35.75
C SER A 438 29.61 -7.53 35.10
N THR A 439 30.23 -8.43 35.87
CA THR A 439 30.60 -9.77 35.40
C THR A 439 29.34 -10.62 35.16
N LYS A 440 28.39 -10.59 36.11
CA LYS A 440 27.13 -11.33 36.01
C LYS A 440 26.28 -10.85 34.83
N ILE A 441 26.21 -9.53 34.58
CA ILE A 441 25.53 -8.95 33.40
C ILE A 441 26.17 -9.46 32.10
N SER A 442 27.50 -9.55 32.03
CA SER A 442 28.20 -10.09 30.86
C SER A 442 27.85 -11.57 30.63
N THR A 443 27.81 -12.39 31.68
CA THR A 443 27.38 -13.79 31.60
C THR A 443 25.93 -13.91 31.15
N ASN A 444 25.03 -13.11 31.71
CA ASN A 444 23.61 -13.10 31.34
C ASN A 444 23.40 -12.72 29.86
N ASN A 445 24.15 -11.74 29.35
CA ASN A 445 24.14 -11.39 27.93
C ASN A 445 24.54 -12.57 27.03
N HIS A 446 25.57 -13.33 27.41
CA HIS A 446 25.97 -14.51 26.65
C HIS A 446 24.86 -15.57 26.63
N THR A 447 24.24 -15.84 27.78
CA THR A 447 23.11 -16.77 27.91
C THR A 447 21.91 -16.34 27.06
N ILE A 448 21.56 -15.05 27.06
CA ILE A 448 20.48 -14.50 26.25
C ILE A 448 20.79 -14.65 24.76
N VAL A 449 22.00 -14.31 24.32
CA VAL A 449 22.39 -14.45 22.90
C VAL A 449 22.35 -15.90 22.44
N GLN A 450 22.82 -16.84 23.26
CA GLN A 450 22.76 -18.27 22.94
C GLN A 450 21.33 -18.78 22.82
N ASN A 451 20.46 -18.46 23.78
CA ASN A 451 19.05 -18.87 23.72
C ASN A 451 18.27 -18.14 22.62
N LYS A 452 18.62 -16.88 22.30
CA LYS A 452 18.06 -16.16 21.14
C LYS A 452 18.43 -16.83 19.82
N ARG A 453 19.59 -17.48 19.70
CA ARG A 453 19.95 -18.29 18.51
C ARG A 453 19.05 -19.52 18.39
N ILE A 454 18.77 -20.20 19.50
CA ILE A 454 17.83 -21.34 19.57
C ILE A 454 16.41 -20.90 19.16
N VAL A 455 15.92 -19.78 19.72
CA VAL A 455 14.61 -19.21 19.36
C VAL A 455 14.56 -18.75 17.90
N LYS A 456 15.66 -18.20 17.38
CA LYS A 456 15.79 -17.75 15.98
C LYS A 456 15.87 -18.91 14.98
N GLN A 457 16.35 -20.08 15.41
CA GLN A 457 16.32 -21.31 14.62
C GLN A 457 14.92 -21.94 14.57
N GLY A 458 14.10 -21.74 15.61
CA GLY A 458 12.64 -21.87 15.59
C GLY A 458 12.06 -23.29 15.64
N PHE A 459 10.79 -23.35 16.04
CA PHE A 459 9.77 -24.31 15.61
C PHE A 459 8.86 -23.47 14.71
N GLU A 460 8.86 -23.69 13.40
CA GLU A 460 8.06 -22.82 12.51
C GLU A 460 6.58 -23.05 12.83
N ARG A 461 5.75 -21.99 12.79
CA ARG A 461 4.30 -22.10 12.98
C ARG A 461 3.69 -23.16 12.05
N GLU A 462 4.29 -23.25 10.87
CA GLU A 462 4.01 -24.17 9.77
C GLU A 462 4.34 -25.63 10.12
N ASP A 463 5.10 -25.89 11.20
CA ASP A 463 5.49 -27.23 11.63
C ASP A 463 4.55 -27.90 12.63
N GLY A 464 3.66 -27.13 13.25
CA GLY A 464 2.68 -27.60 14.23
C GLY A 464 1.72 -28.65 13.68
N ILE A 465 1.35 -29.64 14.48
CA ILE A 465 0.47 -30.73 14.03
C ILE A 465 -0.94 -30.21 13.74
N PHE A 466 -1.45 -29.27 14.54
CA PHE A 466 -2.74 -28.63 14.33
C PHE A 466 -2.69 -27.71 13.11
N VAL A 467 -1.65 -26.87 12.96
CA VAL A 467 -1.49 -25.99 11.79
C VAL A 467 -1.37 -26.81 10.50
N LYS A 468 -0.52 -27.85 10.45
CA LYS A 468 -0.41 -28.76 9.29
C LYS A 468 -1.71 -29.49 8.97
N SER A 469 -2.52 -29.79 9.98
CA SER A 469 -3.83 -30.43 9.79
C SER A 469 -4.83 -29.46 9.17
N LEU A 470 -4.83 -28.20 9.60
CA LEU A 470 -5.63 -27.12 9.02
C LEU A 470 -5.25 -26.88 7.55
N GLU A 471 -3.96 -26.82 7.23
CA GLU A 471 -3.49 -26.67 5.85
C GLU A 471 -3.89 -27.87 4.97
N ARG A 472 -3.77 -29.09 5.49
CA ARG A 472 -4.24 -30.31 4.80
C ARG A 472 -5.74 -30.28 4.56
N ALA A 473 -6.53 -29.81 5.53
CA ALA A 473 -7.97 -29.63 5.37
C ALA A 473 -8.28 -28.65 4.24
N MET A 474 -7.62 -27.49 4.20
CA MET A 474 -7.78 -26.49 3.14
C MET A 474 -7.38 -27.02 1.76
N ALA A 475 -6.26 -27.75 1.68
CA ALA A 475 -5.78 -28.37 0.46
C ALA A 475 -6.76 -29.43 -0.09
N SER A 476 -7.49 -30.14 0.78
CA SER A 476 -8.47 -31.15 0.37
C SER A 476 -9.60 -30.61 -0.51
N PHE A 477 -9.94 -29.32 -0.37
CA PHE A 477 -10.89 -28.61 -1.23
C PHE A 477 -10.23 -27.55 -2.12
N HIS A 478 -8.94 -27.76 -2.43
CA HIS A 478 -8.14 -27.00 -3.39
C HIS A 478 -8.01 -25.51 -3.04
N VAL A 479 -7.84 -25.23 -1.75
CA VAL A 479 -7.53 -23.90 -1.24
C VAL A 479 -6.14 -23.91 -0.62
N GLU A 480 -5.24 -23.14 -1.21
CA GLU A 480 -3.85 -23.02 -0.77
C GLU A 480 -3.46 -21.54 -0.68
N ARG A 481 -2.49 -21.23 0.18
CA ARG A 481 -1.91 -19.90 0.27
C ARG A 481 -0.99 -19.65 -0.93
N GLN A 482 -1.03 -18.45 -1.48
CA GLN A 482 -0.11 -18.08 -2.57
C GLN A 482 1.28 -17.76 -2.01
N VAL A 483 2.32 -18.44 -2.52
CA VAL A 483 3.72 -18.32 -2.08
C VAL A 483 4.28 -16.90 -2.28
N TYR A 484 3.85 -16.21 -3.35
CA TYR A 484 4.46 -14.93 -3.77
C TYR A 484 3.78 -13.66 -3.21
N HIS A 485 2.80 -13.78 -2.31
CA HIS A 485 2.04 -12.65 -1.78
C HIS A 485 1.82 -12.73 -0.26
N GLY A 486 2.87 -13.06 0.49
CA GLY A 486 2.81 -13.10 1.96
C GLY A 486 1.79 -14.10 2.51
N GLY A 487 1.49 -15.17 1.77
CA GLY A 487 0.51 -16.19 2.15
C GLY A 487 -0.96 -15.81 1.93
N SER A 488 -1.26 -14.86 1.02
CA SER A 488 -2.63 -14.40 0.76
C SER A 488 -3.48 -15.42 -0.03
N PHE A 489 -4.80 -15.41 0.22
CA PHE A 489 -5.80 -16.13 -0.59
C PHE A 489 -6.22 -15.31 -1.83
N VAL A 490 -6.79 -15.99 -2.83
CA VAL A 490 -7.44 -15.36 -4.00
C VAL A 490 -8.97 -15.50 -3.91
N GLY A 491 -9.74 -14.68 -4.64
CA GLY A 491 -11.22 -14.67 -4.54
C GLY A 491 -11.85 -16.06 -4.69
N ASN A 492 -11.43 -16.83 -5.69
CA ASN A 492 -11.90 -18.20 -5.91
C ASN A 492 -11.60 -19.18 -4.76
N HIS A 493 -10.55 -18.92 -3.97
CA HIS A 493 -10.24 -19.73 -2.81
C HIS A 493 -11.26 -19.49 -1.71
N ILE A 494 -11.62 -18.22 -1.48
CA ILE A 494 -12.55 -17.84 -0.40
C ILE A 494 -13.98 -18.26 -0.73
N HIS A 495 -14.42 -18.12 -2.00
CA HIS A 495 -15.72 -18.65 -2.42
C HIS A 495 -15.86 -20.15 -2.15
N ARG A 496 -14.77 -20.91 -2.26
CA ARG A 496 -14.74 -22.33 -1.91
C ARG A 496 -14.70 -22.52 -0.39
N ALA A 497 -13.82 -21.82 0.31
CA ALA A 497 -13.65 -21.98 1.75
C ALA A 497 -14.91 -21.60 2.55
N LEU A 498 -15.69 -20.61 2.10
CA LEU A 498 -16.93 -20.16 2.75
C LEU A 498 -18.16 -21.04 2.45
N LYS A 499 -18.01 -22.17 1.75
CA LYS A 499 -19.10 -23.12 1.62
C LYS A 499 -19.30 -23.90 2.92
N PRO A 500 -20.55 -24.17 3.36
CA PRO A 500 -20.81 -24.83 4.65
C PRO A 500 -20.03 -26.14 4.86
N GLU A 501 -19.90 -26.97 3.84
CA GLU A 501 -19.15 -28.23 3.90
C GLU A 501 -17.64 -28.02 4.09
N ASN A 502 -17.08 -26.96 3.53
CA ASN A 502 -15.66 -26.66 3.61
C ASN A 502 -15.31 -25.94 4.92
N ILE A 503 -16.18 -25.05 5.41
CA ILE A 503 -16.08 -24.49 6.76
C ILE A 503 -16.07 -25.64 7.77
N LYS A 504 -17.01 -26.58 7.64
CA LYS A 504 -17.07 -27.76 8.51
C LYS A 504 -15.80 -28.60 8.45
N THR A 505 -15.30 -28.88 7.25
CA THR A 505 -14.07 -29.66 7.05
C THR A 505 -12.85 -28.98 7.67
N MET A 506 -12.73 -27.66 7.48
CA MET A 506 -11.63 -26.84 8.01
C MET A 506 -11.65 -26.78 9.54
N CYS A 507 -12.79 -26.48 10.17
CA CYS A 507 -12.86 -26.38 11.62
C CYS A 507 -12.78 -27.75 12.31
N ASN A 508 -13.43 -28.79 11.76
CA ASN A 508 -13.38 -30.14 12.32
C ASN A 508 -11.98 -30.78 12.26
N SER A 509 -11.06 -30.27 11.43
CA SER A 509 -9.69 -30.78 11.41
C SER A 509 -8.98 -30.58 12.75
N VAL A 510 -9.35 -29.52 13.50
CA VAL A 510 -8.82 -29.24 14.84
C VAL A 510 -9.26 -30.33 15.81
N ILE A 511 -10.55 -30.66 15.83
CA ILE A 511 -11.13 -31.75 16.63
C ILE A 511 -10.46 -33.08 16.28
N ALA A 512 -10.41 -33.43 14.99
CA ALA A 512 -9.82 -34.70 14.54
C ALA A 512 -8.35 -34.84 14.96
N THR A 513 -7.60 -33.74 14.96
CA THR A 513 -6.20 -33.71 15.42
C THR A 513 -6.12 -33.91 16.92
N ALA A 514 -6.94 -33.22 17.71
CA ALA A 514 -6.96 -33.42 19.17
C ALA A 514 -7.34 -34.85 19.56
N THR A 515 -8.33 -35.44 18.88
CA THR A 515 -8.74 -36.83 19.09
C THR A 515 -7.59 -37.80 18.80
N SER A 516 -6.81 -37.55 17.73
CA SER A 516 -5.65 -38.40 17.40
C SER A 516 -4.53 -38.37 18.45
N LEU A 517 -4.46 -37.31 19.27
CA LEU A 517 -3.47 -37.15 20.34
C LEU A 517 -3.93 -37.76 21.68
N ASN A 518 -5.16 -38.30 21.76
CA ASN A 518 -5.73 -38.96 22.95
C ASN A 518 -5.62 -38.14 24.25
N ASN A 519 -5.71 -36.80 24.16
CA ASN A 519 -5.59 -35.89 25.30
C ASN A 519 -6.91 -35.15 25.55
N SER A 520 -7.58 -35.46 26.66
CA SER A 520 -8.90 -34.91 27.01
C SER A 520 -8.89 -33.39 27.25
N ALA A 521 -7.80 -32.85 27.81
CA ALA A 521 -7.66 -31.41 28.03
C ALA A 521 -7.47 -30.65 26.71
N LEU A 522 -6.75 -31.25 25.74
CA LEU A 522 -6.64 -30.70 24.39
C LEU A 522 -7.96 -30.81 23.63
N GLN A 523 -8.70 -31.91 23.82
CA GLN A 523 -10.00 -32.12 23.18
C GLN A 523 -11.00 -31.01 23.55
N SER A 524 -11.14 -30.70 24.84
CA SER A 524 -12.05 -29.63 25.29
C SER A 524 -11.72 -28.28 24.65
N LYS A 525 -10.43 -27.91 24.58
CA LYS A 525 -10.01 -26.65 23.93
C LYS A 525 -10.22 -26.67 22.41
N ALA A 526 -9.99 -27.82 21.77
CA ALA A 526 -10.22 -27.99 20.35
C ALA A 526 -11.71 -27.87 19.99
N ASP A 527 -12.60 -28.39 20.84
CA ASP A 527 -14.06 -28.25 20.69
C ASP A 527 -14.48 -26.77 20.81
N GLU A 528 -13.97 -26.05 21.82
CA GLU A 528 -14.22 -24.60 21.98
C GLU A 528 -13.72 -23.78 20.78
N ILE A 529 -12.52 -24.08 20.27
CA ILE A 529 -11.97 -23.43 19.07
C ILE A 529 -12.83 -23.75 17.85
N ASN A 530 -13.20 -25.02 17.66
CA ASN A 530 -14.04 -25.44 16.55
C ASN A 530 -15.36 -24.67 16.53
N ASP A 531 -16.10 -24.67 17.64
CA ASP A 531 -17.42 -24.03 17.72
C ASP A 531 -17.31 -22.52 17.48
N LYS A 532 -16.34 -21.85 18.13
CA LYS A 532 -16.08 -20.41 17.96
C LYS A 532 -15.82 -20.05 16.50
N PHE A 533 -14.97 -20.80 15.80
CA PHE A 533 -14.64 -20.48 14.40
C PHE A 533 -15.69 -20.95 13.41
N MET A 534 -16.40 -22.05 13.70
CA MET A 534 -17.56 -22.48 12.92
C MET A 534 -18.62 -21.38 12.88
N ASP A 535 -18.96 -20.81 14.04
CA ASP A 535 -19.90 -19.69 14.14
C ASP A 535 -19.38 -18.45 13.41
N ALA A 536 -18.11 -18.07 13.63
CA ALA A 536 -17.50 -16.91 12.98
C ALA A 536 -17.56 -17.01 11.45
N PHE A 537 -17.13 -18.14 10.88
CA PHE A 537 -17.11 -18.34 9.43
C PHE A 537 -18.52 -18.46 8.85
N ASN A 538 -19.46 -19.12 9.53
CA ASN A 538 -20.84 -19.24 9.05
C ASN A 538 -21.57 -17.89 9.07
N LEU A 539 -21.42 -17.09 10.13
CA LEU A 539 -21.97 -15.73 10.19
C LEU A 539 -21.41 -14.85 9.08
N PHE A 540 -20.10 -14.94 8.83
CA PHE A 540 -19.48 -14.20 7.74
C PHE A 540 -19.93 -14.70 6.35
N ALA A 541 -20.07 -16.01 6.17
CA ALA A 541 -20.55 -16.61 4.92
C ALA A 541 -21.96 -16.12 4.56
N GLN A 542 -22.86 -16.00 5.55
CA GLN A 542 -24.20 -15.43 5.35
C GLN A 542 -24.16 -14.00 4.79
N CYS A 543 -23.26 -13.15 5.29
CA CYS A 543 -23.05 -11.81 4.75
C CYS A 543 -22.58 -11.88 3.28
N HIS A 544 -21.51 -12.63 3.05
CA HIS A 544 -20.83 -12.76 1.77
C HIS A 544 -21.75 -13.27 0.64
N THR A 545 -22.57 -14.28 0.90
CA THR A 545 -23.51 -14.83 -0.09
C THR A 545 -24.48 -13.78 -0.63
N ILE A 546 -24.84 -12.77 0.18
CA ILE A 546 -25.79 -11.74 -0.23
C ILE A 546 -25.07 -10.58 -0.93
N TYR A 547 -24.04 -10.00 -0.30
CA TYR A 547 -23.42 -8.79 -0.87
C TYR A 547 -22.56 -9.05 -2.10
N ASP A 548 -21.95 -10.23 -2.22
CA ASP A 548 -21.17 -10.59 -3.42
C ASP A 548 -22.06 -11.15 -4.54
N SER A 549 -23.38 -11.10 -4.39
CA SER A 549 -24.29 -11.54 -5.44
C SER A 549 -24.10 -10.71 -6.73
N ASN A 550 -24.15 -11.42 -7.86
CA ASN A 550 -24.16 -10.84 -9.21
C ASN A 550 -25.55 -10.33 -9.61
N THR A 551 -26.52 -10.48 -8.73
CA THR A 551 -27.92 -10.09 -8.93
C THR A 551 -28.22 -8.86 -8.12
N LEU A 552 -29.36 -8.26 -8.42
CA LEU A 552 -29.88 -7.17 -7.64
C LEU A 552 -30.60 -7.65 -6.38
N LEU A 553 -30.63 -6.76 -5.39
CA LEU A 553 -31.04 -7.07 -4.04
C LEU A 553 -32.39 -6.42 -3.75
N SER A 554 -33.39 -7.25 -3.46
CA SER A 554 -34.69 -6.80 -2.98
C SER A 554 -34.56 -6.18 -1.58
N ASN A 555 -35.50 -5.33 -1.17
CA ASN A 555 -35.48 -4.75 0.18
C ASN A 555 -35.44 -5.82 1.29
N ALA A 556 -36.12 -6.95 1.08
CA ALA A 556 -36.08 -8.09 2.01
C ALA A 556 -34.66 -8.65 2.13
N LYS A 557 -33.96 -8.88 1.00
CA LYS A 557 -32.57 -9.34 1.01
C LYS A 557 -31.59 -8.33 1.58
N ILE A 558 -31.86 -7.04 1.41
CA ILE A 558 -31.04 -5.98 2.02
C ILE A 558 -31.19 -5.97 3.54
N ASN A 559 -32.40 -6.17 4.07
CA ASN A 559 -32.63 -6.27 5.51
C ASN A 559 -32.00 -7.56 6.09
N GLU A 560 -32.04 -8.66 5.35
CA GLU A 560 -31.34 -9.91 5.70
C GLU A 560 -29.83 -9.68 5.77
N LEU A 561 -29.24 -8.98 4.79
CA LEU A 561 -27.83 -8.59 4.80
C LEU A 561 -27.47 -7.73 6.01
N GLU A 562 -28.27 -6.71 6.33
CA GLU A 562 -28.04 -5.84 7.49
C GLU A 562 -28.07 -6.63 8.80
N THR A 563 -29.03 -7.54 8.95
CA THR A 563 -29.14 -8.43 10.12
C THR A 563 -27.94 -9.37 10.22
N ALA A 564 -27.50 -9.95 9.10
CA ALA A 564 -26.35 -10.86 9.07
C ALA A 564 -25.05 -10.12 9.44
N ILE A 565 -24.85 -8.90 8.94
CA ILE A 565 -23.67 -8.07 9.25
C ILE A 565 -23.65 -7.70 10.73
N ASP A 566 -24.79 -7.26 11.28
CA ASP A 566 -24.90 -6.91 12.70
C ASP A 566 -24.64 -8.14 13.59
N ALA A 567 -25.13 -9.32 13.22
CA ALA A 567 -24.86 -10.56 13.93
C ALA A 567 -23.37 -10.95 13.87
N PHE A 568 -22.76 -10.92 12.69
CA PHE A 568 -21.34 -11.23 12.50
C PHE A 568 -20.43 -10.30 13.29
N LEU A 569 -20.64 -8.98 13.21
CA LEU A 569 -19.76 -8.02 13.88
C LEU A 569 -19.97 -7.95 15.39
N ARG A 570 -21.18 -8.23 15.87
CA ARG A 570 -21.42 -8.41 17.30
C ARG A 570 -20.64 -9.62 17.81
N PHE A 571 -20.81 -10.79 17.17
CA PHE A 571 -20.06 -11.99 17.51
C PHE A 571 -18.54 -11.75 17.45
N TYR A 572 -18.04 -11.10 16.39
CA TYR A 572 -16.60 -10.83 16.26
C TYR A 572 -16.05 -10.00 17.43
N ARG A 573 -16.77 -8.95 17.86
CA ARG A 573 -16.34 -8.10 18.97
C ARG A 573 -16.43 -8.78 20.33
N GLU A 574 -17.40 -9.69 20.51
CA GLU A 574 -17.59 -10.46 21.75
C GLU A 574 -16.60 -11.63 21.87
N SER A 575 -16.27 -12.28 20.74
CA SER A 575 -15.47 -13.52 20.72
C SER A 575 -13.97 -13.29 20.50
N PHE A 576 -13.54 -12.14 19.98
CA PHE A 576 -12.13 -11.87 19.68
C PHE A 576 -11.65 -10.56 20.31
N THR A 577 -10.43 -10.59 20.86
CA THR A 577 -9.71 -9.38 21.32
C THR A 577 -9.02 -8.63 20.19
N ALA A 578 -9.05 -9.19 18.97
CA ALA A 578 -8.42 -8.63 17.78
C ALA A 578 -9.07 -7.31 17.35
N THR A 579 -8.28 -6.44 16.72
CA THR A 579 -8.79 -5.15 16.24
C THR A 579 -9.80 -5.32 15.10
N VAL A 580 -10.77 -4.39 15.05
CA VAL A 580 -11.71 -4.27 13.92
C VAL A 580 -10.98 -3.66 12.74
N LEU A 581 -11.07 -4.32 11.58
CA LEU A 581 -10.42 -3.86 10.35
C LEU A 581 -11.22 -2.72 9.69
N PRO A 582 -10.57 -1.80 8.94
CA PRO A 582 -11.27 -0.85 8.09
C PRO A 582 -12.28 -1.53 7.15
N LYS A 583 -11.96 -2.73 6.65
CA LYS A 583 -12.85 -3.56 5.82
C LYS A 583 -14.12 -4.02 6.55
N MET A 584 -14.03 -4.30 7.85
CA MET A 584 -15.20 -4.63 8.68
C MET A 584 -16.08 -3.40 8.91
N HIS A 585 -15.47 -2.22 9.07
CA HIS A 585 -16.23 -0.97 9.12
C HIS A 585 -16.91 -0.63 7.78
N MET A 586 -16.25 -0.85 6.64
CA MET A 586 -16.90 -0.70 5.34
C MET A 586 -18.12 -1.62 5.19
N LEU A 587 -18.00 -2.87 5.68
CA LEU A 587 -19.10 -3.82 5.75
C LEU A 587 -20.24 -3.28 6.64
N GLU A 588 -19.92 -2.81 7.85
CA GLU A 588 -20.88 -2.34 8.87
C GLU A 588 -21.61 -1.04 8.48
N ASP A 589 -20.88 -0.03 8.02
CA ASP A 589 -21.34 1.35 7.98
C ASP A 589 -21.62 1.85 6.55
N HIS A 590 -21.07 1.21 5.52
CA HIS A 590 -21.07 1.77 4.17
C HIS A 590 -21.69 0.85 3.12
N LEU A 591 -21.55 -0.47 3.28
CA LEU A 591 -22.11 -1.44 2.34
C LEU A 591 -23.65 -1.36 2.31
N VAL A 592 -24.32 -1.48 3.45
CA VAL A 592 -25.79 -1.48 3.52
C VAL A 592 -26.38 -0.17 2.98
N PRO A 593 -25.92 1.03 3.37
CA PRO A 593 -26.41 2.28 2.78
C PRO A 593 -26.21 2.35 1.26
N TRP A 594 -25.08 1.86 0.76
CA TRP A 594 -24.79 1.86 -0.68
C TRP A 594 -25.73 0.91 -1.44
N VAL A 595 -25.91 -0.32 -0.94
CA VAL A 595 -26.84 -1.29 -1.51
C VAL A 595 -28.29 -0.81 -1.40
N LYS A 596 -28.68 -0.18 -0.29
CA LYS A 596 -30.01 0.43 -0.13
C LYS A 596 -30.29 1.46 -1.22
N ARG A 597 -29.29 2.25 -1.61
CA ARG A 597 -29.39 3.29 -2.63
C ARG A 597 -29.45 2.73 -4.05
N TRP A 598 -28.60 1.76 -4.39
CA TRP A 598 -28.43 1.32 -5.78
C TRP A 598 -29.04 -0.04 -6.11
N LYS A 599 -29.48 -0.79 -5.10
CA LYS A 599 -30.13 -2.11 -5.22
C LYS A 599 -29.31 -3.18 -5.94
N VAL A 600 -28.00 -2.99 -6.06
CA VAL A 600 -27.04 -3.89 -6.72
C VAL A 600 -26.09 -4.50 -5.68
N GLY A 601 -25.73 -5.77 -5.85
CA GLY A 601 -24.62 -6.39 -5.10
C GLY A 601 -23.25 -5.95 -5.61
N CYS A 602 -22.23 -6.11 -4.77
CA CYS A 602 -20.83 -5.89 -5.12
C CYS A 602 -20.33 -6.88 -6.18
N GLY A 603 -20.94 -8.06 -6.34
CA GLY A 603 -20.61 -8.98 -7.42
C GLY A 603 -20.85 -8.39 -8.82
N CYS A 604 -21.82 -7.49 -8.94
CA CYS A 604 -22.18 -6.81 -10.19
C CYS A 604 -21.34 -5.52 -10.42
N MET A 605 -21.10 -4.77 -9.35
CA MET A 605 -20.50 -3.42 -9.40
C MET A 605 -19.07 -3.33 -8.86
N GLY A 606 -18.51 -4.44 -8.39
CA GLY A 606 -17.18 -4.51 -7.81
C GLY A 606 -16.06 -4.62 -8.84
N GLU A 607 -14.89 -4.99 -8.34
CA GLU A 607 -13.60 -4.97 -9.04
C GLU A 607 -13.27 -6.23 -9.85
N GLN A 608 -14.12 -7.27 -9.81
CA GLN A 608 -13.83 -8.59 -10.40
C GLN A 608 -13.51 -8.53 -11.90
N GLY A 609 -14.14 -7.61 -12.63
CA GLY A 609 -13.86 -7.45 -14.06
C GLY A 609 -12.52 -6.81 -14.38
N ALA A 610 -11.94 -6.02 -13.45
CA ALA A 610 -10.58 -5.50 -13.56
C ALA A 610 -9.54 -6.61 -13.29
N GLU A 611 -9.74 -7.41 -12.24
CA GLU A 611 -8.88 -8.57 -11.94
C GLU A 611 -8.82 -9.55 -13.13
N SER A 612 -9.98 -9.79 -13.76
CA SER A 612 -10.07 -10.65 -14.94
C SER A 612 -9.35 -10.06 -16.17
N LEU A 613 -9.27 -8.73 -16.29
CA LEU A 613 -8.48 -8.07 -17.34
C LEU A 613 -6.99 -8.35 -17.16
N HIS A 614 -6.46 -8.36 -15.94
CA HIS A 614 -5.05 -8.67 -15.70
C HIS A 614 -4.69 -10.07 -16.18
N ALA A 615 -5.49 -11.08 -15.83
CA ALA A 615 -5.27 -12.44 -16.30
C ALA A 615 -5.31 -12.53 -17.84
N MET A 616 -6.24 -11.82 -18.49
CA MET A 616 -6.34 -11.78 -19.95
C MET A 616 -5.12 -11.12 -20.60
N PHE A 617 -4.74 -9.91 -20.17
CA PHE A 617 -3.59 -9.20 -20.71
C PHE A 617 -2.29 -9.98 -20.53
N ASN A 618 -2.06 -10.58 -19.36
CA ASN A 618 -0.86 -11.38 -19.10
C ASN A 618 -0.76 -12.61 -20.03
N ASN A 619 -1.90 -13.21 -20.37
CA ASN A 619 -1.93 -14.33 -21.31
C ASN A 619 -1.70 -13.88 -22.76
N VAL A 620 -2.31 -12.77 -23.16
CA VAL A 620 -2.20 -12.22 -24.52
C VAL A 620 -0.81 -11.63 -24.78
N GLU A 621 -0.19 -10.99 -23.79
CA GLU A 621 1.17 -10.44 -23.87
C GLU A 621 2.21 -11.48 -24.25
N ARG A 622 2.05 -12.73 -23.80
CA ARG A 622 2.98 -13.81 -24.18
C ARG A 622 3.09 -14.00 -25.70
N ALA A 623 2.02 -13.73 -26.45
CA ALA A 623 2.02 -13.82 -27.91
C ALA A 623 2.77 -12.67 -28.60
N TYR A 624 3.05 -11.58 -27.88
CA TYR A 624 3.72 -10.38 -28.38
C TYR A 624 5.10 -10.16 -27.74
N ASN A 625 5.65 -11.17 -27.06
CA ASN A 625 6.96 -11.09 -26.40
C ASN A 625 8.12 -10.83 -27.37
N ASN A 626 7.92 -11.09 -28.67
CA ASN A 626 8.89 -10.80 -29.73
C ASN A 626 8.98 -9.30 -30.09
N ILE A 627 7.99 -8.47 -29.71
CA ILE A 627 8.04 -7.03 -29.88
C ILE A 627 8.95 -6.46 -28.80
N VAL A 628 10.17 -6.07 -29.16
CA VAL A 628 11.21 -5.61 -28.22
C VAL A 628 10.82 -4.26 -27.59
N ASP A 629 10.29 -3.34 -28.39
CA ASP A 629 9.84 -2.04 -27.90
C ASP A 629 8.60 -2.18 -27.00
N ARG A 630 8.72 -1.67 -25.77
CA ARG A 630 7.68 -1.86 -24.75
C ARG A 630 6.43 -1.03 -25.06
N ILE A 631 6.59 0.17 -25.59
CA ILE A 631 5.47 1.06 -25.91
C ILE A 631 4.66 0.48 -27.07
N GLU A 632 5.35 0.03 -28.11
CA GLU A 632 4.74 -0.65 -29.26
C GLU A 632 4.00 -1.91 -28.82
N ARG A 633 4.60 -2.73 -27.95
CA ARG A 633 3.95 -3.93 -27.42
C ARG A 633 2.64 -3.60 -26.69
N LEU A 634 2.66 -2.60 -25.81
CA LEU A 634 1.46 -2.16 -25.07
C LEU A 634 0.39 -1.59 -26.03
N SER A 635 0.81 -0.84 -27.05
CA SER A 635 -0.09 -0.31 -28.08
C SER A 635 -0.80 -1.43 -28.83
N VAL A 636 -0.05 -2.44 -29.31
CA VAL A 636 -0.62 -3.62 -29.99
C VAL A 636 -1.54 -4.42 -29.07
N LEU A 637 -1.18 -4.57 -27.80
CA LEU A 637 -2.02 -5.22 -26.79
C LEU A 637 -3.36 -4.51 -26.61
N LEU A 638 -3.33 -3.18 -26.49
CA LEU A 638 -4.53 -2.37 -26.33
C LEU A 638 -5.40 -2.42 -27.59
N GLN A 639 -4.81 -2.34 -28.78
CA GLN A 639 -5.52 -2.47 -30.05
C GLN A 639 -6.20 -3.83 -30.20
N ASN A 640 -5.51 -4.93 -29.87
CA ASN A 640 -6.10 -6.28 -29.89
C ASN A 640 -7.28 -6.36 -28.89
N HIS A 641 -7.11 -5.82 -27.69
CA HIS A 641 -8.18 -5.75 -26.69
C HIS A 641 -9.42 -5.03 -27.26
N HIS A 642 -9.26 -3.84 -27.84
CA HIS A 642 -10.37 -3.10 -28.44
C HIS A 642 -11.03 -3.85 -29.59
N PHE A 643 -10.23 -4.52 -30.43
CA PHE A 643 -10.75 -5.32 -31.54
C PHE A 643 -11.65 -6.47 -31.06
N LYS A 644 -11.27 -7.16 -29.98
CA LYS A 644 -12.08 -8.24 -29.37
C LYS A 644 -13.39 -7.74 -28.76
N LEU A 645 -13.43 -6.49 -28.32
CA LEU A 645 -14.62 -5.90 -27.70
C LEU A 645 -15.68 -5.42 -28.70
N LEU A 646 -15.39 -5.42 -30.01
CA LEU A 646 -16.34 -5.01 -31.02
C LEU A 646 -17.53 -5.98 -31.05
N PRO A 647 -18.77 -5.53 -30.80
CA PRO A 647 -19.92 -6.45 -30.73
C PRO A 647 -20.18 -7.22 -32.03
N ALA A 648 -19.75 -6.69 -33.18
CA ALA A 648 -19.86 -7.35 -34.48
C ALA A 648 -18.92 -8.57 -34.62
N ASN A 649 -17.80 -8.60 -33.89
CA ASN A 649 -16.87 -9.72 -33.91
C ASN A 649 -17.42 -10.90 -33.10
N LYS A 650 -18.17 -10.64 -32.02
CA LYS A 650 -18.85 -11.69 -31.25
C LYS A 650 -19.86 -12.49 -32.06
N SER A 651 -20.51 -11.89 -33.05
CA SER A 651 -21.43 -12.61 -33.96
C SER A 651 -20.72 -13.45 -35.02
N LEU A 652 -19.40 -13.30 -35.17
CA LEU A 652 -18.57 -14.02 -36.14
C LEU A 652 -17.74 -15.12 -35.49
N GLU A 653 -17.70 -15.19 -34.15
CA GLU A 653 -17.02 -16.28 -33.44
C GLU A 653 -17.85 -17.58 -33.57
N PRO A 654 -17.23 -18.68 -34.07
CA PRO A 654 -17.91 -19.97 -34.09
C PRO A 654 -18.21 -20.42 -32.65
N PRO A 655 -19.35 -21.08 -32.41
CA PRO A 655 -19.73 -21.50 -31.07
C PRO A 655 -18.62 -22.36 -30.45
N PRO A 656 -18.35 -22.22 -29.15
CA PRO A 656 -17.30 -22.99 -28.49
C PRO A 656 -17.57 -24.47 -28.68
N LEU A 657 -16.55 -25.19 -29.17
CA LEU A 657 -16.58 -26.65 -29.27
C LEU A 657 -16.97 -27.21 -27.90
N LYS A 658 -18.11 -27.90 -27.82
CA LYS A 658 -18.54 -28.57 -26.58
C LYS A 658 -17.37 -29.42 -26.09
N LYS A 659 -16.87 -29.14 -24.89
CA LYS A 659 -15.85 -29.98 -24.24
C LYS A 659 -16.36 -31.42 -24.30
N ARG A 660 -15.60 -32.32 -24.91
CA ARG A 660 -15.93 -33.75 -24.90
C ARG A 660 -16.12 -34.16 -23.45
N PRO A 661 -17.24 -34.82 -23.08
CA PRO A 661 -17.38 -35.36 -21.75
C PRO A 661 -16.16 -36.24 -21.48
N THR A 662 -15.43 -35.91 -20.43
CA THR A 662 -14.37 -36.77 -19.90
C THR A 662 -15.03 -38.11 -19.59
N LYS A 663 -14.66 -39.16 -20.34
CA LYS A 663 -15.06 -40.52 -19.99
C LYS A 663 -14.64 -40.76 -18.52
N PRO A 664 -15.50 -41.40 -17.71
CA PRO A 664 -15.06 -41.93 -16.42
C PRO A 664 -13.79 -42.75 -16.67
N ARG A 665 -12.75 -42.53 -15.86
CA ARG A 665 -11.68 -43.50 -15.77
C ARG A 665 -12.26 -44.67 -14.98
N ASP A 666 -12.43 -45.80 -15.65
CA ASP A 666 -12.71 -47.09 -15.02
C ASP A 666 -11.57 -47.50 -14.08
#